data_AF-A0AAE6X1J4-F1
#
_entry.id   AF-A0AAE6X1J4-F1
#
_cell.length_a   1.000
_cell.length_b   1.000
_cell.length_c   1.000
_cell.angle_alpha   90.00
_cell.angle_beta   90.00
_cell.angle_gamma   90.00
#
_symmetry.space_group_name_H-M   'P 1'
#
loop_
_entity.id
_entity.type
_entity.pdbx_description
1 polymer ?
#
loop_
_entity_poly.entity_id
_entity_poly.type
_entity_poly.pdbx_seq_one_letter_code
_entity_poly.pdbx_strand_id
1 'polypeptide(L)'
;MTVQLLLGRRGTGKTHEIIERIKAQLKGQPLGDPIIMIAPRQSTFQIEQALSHDELIKGSMRTAIYSFDRLFWRLESEEGSTDLQHISNSGIEMLTYQILNEHKERLKRFQSTSAYFGFSQKMAAVISELKKYNVTPTDVQSLLEKEIDVRTKDKLHDIHEVYRALEEKMNGQYMQTEDMLVSLCKMVETSKTIRNADIYIDGFYNFTTVEYMVIQSLAQHAKSLTIALTIDQTDPVLFRKTTETLNYIKTYLHERALTYHVDNMRVPYRFNDELSTLESSFSREVTISHPEHIHLSQHPSVSAEAAHITHQIMELVRSGERFKDIAVLYRDESYVKQLIDVCRKHQIPYHTDYKELMIHHKAIELIRSLLDAVKTNMRIEHLFRALKTGLITHEFKREEDLLLIDMLENVMIERGMYYDDLINSRKLFYDEKDVYEQDQWDALLQYIEYMLSVIEPFKEEIMNAQSGRAFASAIYRFMQSISLPEYLMQHKDMAKDNGEQYIALTFDQILTGLNQMLDDFVLIMDDVVLSYQVMCDIIDVGFLALEFNAAPQGLDQIQILNLDLAKVENKKHVFVCGVNDDILPRPMKEDALITDQEKRVMQELGEIQLAPTTDVLIQDEWFVFYNAVTHAQASVYLSYSLMNMNQEAMRPSRYLSRLERQLNLEVQDMTQDMNPKDCITTYQAGIKHAVSHIEDDRWSQIVAEYASDPQFRDVFKLIHYRNQSETLTADEVSSLYGDTIKASVSRFETFNECAFKHFANHGLKLKERLPYQFQSFQLGNIFHDALRHLSEKFKDRVLQVDAAVIASEIDDYLKASLPSVHYEVLYSKHYYQYIIKQIRTILISTFTAIQRQTKYSNFKMARFETKFGKGGALDTQIYHFGNNKKIEITGQIDRIDILPSPDKDYVRIIDYKSRETDLDLKQVYYGLQMQMLTYMDVVLSNTARLGLKSDVIPAGLLYFHVYNPKLSFNMKQDEQQLFDERFNKYSMQGFILDDTEIAKDMDTTLEAGQKSKIVPAMLKKDGSFNKKSSSTLALEEMHALIQHNKQQFMHTAQNILKGNSRINPVRFDKLNPCQYCAFKSVCHIDPILNQEDIRTFDKDIDPLNEIMKAVNKDAMDS
;
A
#
# COMPACT_ATOMS: atom_id res chain seq x y z
N MET A 1 -7.79 -63.82 6.37
CA MET A 1 -7.75 -62.39 6.69
C MET A 1 -9.15 -61.84 6.51
N THR A 2 -9.61 -60.97 7.41
CA THR A 2 -11.00 -60.50 7.41
C THR A 2 -11.01 -58.98 7.35
N VAL A 3 -11.62 -58.41 6.31
CA VAL A 3 -11.84 -56.97 6.19
C VAL A 3 -13.24 -56.63 6.68
N GLN A 4 -13.39 -55.62 7.51
CA GLN A 4 -14.69 -55.15 7.99
C GLN A 4 -14.98 -53.75 7.47
N LEU A 5 -16.14 -53.58 6.84
CA LEU A 5 -16.62 -52.30 6.32
C LEU A 5 -17.74 -51.79 7.25
N LEU A 6 -17.45 -50.73 8.01
CA LEU A 6 -18.39 -50.11 8.95
C LEU A 6 -19.04 -48.88 8.28
N LEU A 7 -20.29 -49.03 7.87
CA LEU A 7 -20.98 -48.06 7.03
C LEU A 7 -22.12 -47.39 7.79
N GLY A 8 -22.33 -46.09 7.57
CA GLY A 8 -23.49 -45.39 8.12
C GLY A 8 -23.40 -43.87 7.95
N ARG A 9 -24.54 -43.19 8.10
CA ARG A 9 -24.62 -41.72 8.00
C ARG A 9 -23.81 -41.02 9.09
N ARG A 10 -23.70 -39.69 9.03
CA ARG A 10 -23.08 -38.93 10.12
C ARG A 10 -23.90 -39.13 11.40
N GLY A 11 -23.24 -39.15 12.56
CA GLY A 11 -23.93 -39.26 13.85
C GLY A 11 -24.43 -40.66 14.23
N THR A 12 -24.19 -41.71 13.42
CA THR A 12 -24.60 -43.10 13.75
C THR A 12 -23.67 -43.83 14.73
N GLY A 13 -22.55 -43.21 15.15
CA GLY A 13 -21.65 -43.78 16.16
C GLY A 13 -20.48 -44.62 15.63
N LYS A 14 -20.12 -44.53 14.34
CA LYS A 14 -19.01 -45.32 13.74
C LYS A 14 -17.68 -45.20 14.50
N THR A 15 -17.21 -43.98 14.73
CA THR A 15 -15.97 -43.70 15.46
C THR A 15 -16.04 -44.19 16.91
N HIS A 16 -17.20 -44.03 17.56
CA HIS A 16 -17.43 -44.53 18.91
C HIS A 16 -17.35 -46.06 18.97
N GLU A 17 -17.95 -46.77 18.00
CA GLU A 17 -17.88 -48.23 17.89
C GLU A 17 -16.43 -48.71 17.70
N ILE A 18 -15.62 -48.02 16.88
CA ILE A 18 -14.19 -48.32 16.74
C ILE A 18 -13.47 -48.14 18.08
N ILE A 19 -13.71 -47.03 18.78
CA ILE A 19 -13.10 -46.76 20.08
C ILE A 19 -13.50 -47.83 21.12
N GLU A 20 -14.77 -48.23 21.18
CA GLU A 20 -15.22 -49.29 22.10
C GLU A 20 -14.58 -50.66 21.79
N ARG A 21 -14.37 -50.98 20.51
CA ARG A 21 -13.62 -52.20 20.12
C ARG A 21 -12.17 -52.14 20.56
N ILE A 22 -11.49 -51.02 20.34
CA ILE A 22 -10.12 -50.79 20.81
C ILE A 22 -10.10 -50.92 22.34
N LYS A 23 -11.08 -50.35 23.04
CA LYS A 23 -11.17 -50.42 24.50
C LYS A 23 -11.31 -51.85 25.01
N ALA A 24 -12.18 -52.65 24.39
CA ALA A 24 -12.35 -54.05 24.72
C ALA A 24 -11.05 -54.85 24.51
N GLN A 25 -10.34 -54.61 23.42
CA GLN A 25 -9.05 -55.25 23.12
C GLN A 25 -7.96 -54.87 24.13
N LEU A 26 -7.86 -53.60 24.50
CA LEU A 26 -6.91 -53.10 25.50
C LEU A 26 -7.20 -53.66 26.88
N LYS A 27 -8.47 -53.77 27.29
CA LYS A 27 -8.86 -54.35 28.58
C LYS A 27 -8.56 -55.85 28.66
N GLY A 28 -8.76 -56.58 27.55
CA GLY A 28 -8.49 -58.01 27.49
C GLY A 28 -6.98 -58.33 27.49
N GLN A 29 -6.19 -57.58 26.71
CA GLN A 29 -4.75 -57.78 26.57
C GLN A 29 -4.00 -56.43 26.42
N PRO A 30 -3.63 -55.76 27.52
CA PRO A 30 -3.00 -54.42 27.45
C PRO A 30 -1.68 -54.38 26.65
N LEU A 31 -0.93 -55.47 26.62
CA LEU A 31 0.36 -55.62 25.92
C LEU A 31 0.29 -56.65 24.75
N GLY A 32 -0.91 -56.89 24.21
CA GLY A 32 -1.11 -57.77 23.05
C GLY A 32 -0.60 -57.18 21.73
N ASP A 33 -0.99 -57.80 20.61
CA ASP A 33 -0.57 -57.39 19.26
C ASP A 33 -0.88 -55.91 18.95
N PRO A 34 -0.08 -55.21 18.13
CA PRO A 34 -0.27 -53.78 17.87
C PRO A 34 -1.68 -53.40 17.40
N ILE A 35 -2.16 -52.23 17.83
CA ILE A 35 -3.41 -51.66 17.32
C ILE A 35 -3.07 -50.35 16.61
N ILE A 36 -3.45 -50.21 15.34
CA ILE A 36 -3.13 -49.02 14.55
C ILE A 36 -4.43 -48.38 14.08
N MET A 37 -4.62 -47.11 14.41
CA MET A 37 -5.71 -46.29 13.87
C MET A 37 -5.15 -45.27 12.89
N ILE A 38 -5.52 -45.41 11.63
CA ILE A 38 -5.16 -44.49 10.56
C ILE A 38 -6.28 -43.45 10.43
N ALA A 39 -5.91 -42.19 10.61
CA ALA A 39 -6.83 -41.07 10.53
C ALA A 39 -6.19 -39.90 9.75
N PRO A 40 -7.00 -38.99 9.19
CA PRO A 40 -6.51 -37.76 8.58
C PRO A 40 -5.68 -36.96 9.59
N ARG A 41 -4.65 -36.24 9.10
CA ARG A 41 -3.73 -35.47 9.96
C ARG A 41 -4.45 -34.47 10.88
N GLN A 42 -5.58 -33.95 10.45
CA GLN A 42 -6.41 -33.00 11.21
C GLN A 42 -7.16 -33.65 12.39
N SER A 43 -7.34 -34.98 12.37
CA SER A 43 -8.15 -35.73 13.35
C SER A 43 -7.31 -36.53 14.36
N THR A 44 -6.03 -36.80 14.07
CA THR A 44 -5.18 -37.67 14.92
C THR A 44 -5.13 -37.20 16.37
N PHE A 45 -4.91 -35.91 16.60
CA PHE A 45 -4.87 -35.33 17.95
C PHE A 45 -6.19 -35.49 18.71
N GLN A 46 -7.34 -35.33 18.04
CA GLN A 46 -8.65 -35.48 18.68
C GLN A 46 -8.91 -36.92 19.12
N ILE A 47 -8.48 -37.90 18.31
CA ILE A 47 -8.59 -39.32 18.64
C ILE A 47 -7.62 -39.68 19.79
N GLU A 48 -6.39 -39.16 19.77
CA GLU A 48 -5.42 -39.31 20.87
C GLU A 48 -5.98 -38.75 22.18
N GLN A 49 -6.65 -37.60 22.11
CA GLN A 49 -7.33 -36.98 23.24
C GLN A 49 -8.49 -37.85 23.75
N ALA A 50 -9.30 -38.40 22.85
CA ALA A 50 -10.43 -39.27 23.20
C ALA A 50 -9.97 -40.53 23.95
N LEU A 51 -8.87 -41.17 23.52
CA LEU A 51 -8.32 -42.34 24.22
C LEU A 51 -7.66 -42.00 25.56
N SER A 52 -6.99 -40.85 25.67
CA SER A 52 -6.30 -40.43 26.89
C SER A 52 -7.25 -39.91 27.98
N HIS A 53 -8.38 -39.31 27.60
CA HIS A 53 -9.40 -38.81 28.53
C HIS A 53 -10.47 -39.85 28.88
N ASP A 54 -10.42 -41.05 28.29
CA ASP A 54 -11.34 -42.14 28.63
C ASP A 54 -11.12 -42.59 30.08
N GLU A 55 -12.21 -42.72 30.84
CA GLU A 55 -12.17 -43.03 32.27
C GLU A 55 -11.55 -44.39 32.59
N LEU A 56 -11.65 -45.35 31.67
CA LEU A 56 -11.19 -46.72 31.88
C LEU A 56 -9.74 -46.92 31.45
N ILE A 57 -9.34 -46.31 30.33
CA ILE A 57 -8.03 -46.58 29.70
C ILE A 57 -7.00 -45.54 30.07
N LYS A 58 -7.37 -44.26 30.18
CA LYS A 58 -6.49 -43.14 30.55
C LYS A 58 -5.20 -43.01 29.70
N GLY A 59 -5.18 -43.63 28.51
CA GLY A 59 -4.02 -43.69 27.61
C GLY A 59 -3.62 -45.12 27.19
N SER A 60 -2.88 -45.25 26.09
CA SER A 60 -2.48 -46.55 25.54
C SER A 60 -1.02 -46.55 25.08
N MET A 61 -0.28 -47.63 25.38
CA MET A 61 1.03 -47.91 24.76
C MET A 61 0.91 -48.86 23.56
N ARG A 62 -0.19 -49.59 23.46
CA ARG A 62 -0.45 -50.62 22.43
C ARG A 62 -1.14 -50.05 21.20
N THR A 63 -1.93 -49.00 21.38
CA THR A 63 -2.67 -48.31 20.32
C THR A 63 -1.88 -47.12 19.84
N ALA A 64 -1.55 -47.10 18.55
CA ALA A 64 -0.91 -45.99 17.89
C ALA A 64 -1.88 -45.34 16.89
N ILE A 65 -1.88 -44.00 16.86
CA ILE A 65 -2.70 -43.21 15.95
C ILE A 65 -1.78 -42.54 14.94
N TYR A 66 -1.99 -42.82 13.66
CA TYR A 66 -1.13 -42.37 12.58
C TYR A 66 -1.93 -41.70 11.46
N SER A 67 -1.35 -40.69 10.83
CA SER A 67 -1.64 -40.40 9.42
C SER A 67 -0.84 -41.35 8.54
N PHE A 68 -1.14 -41.43 7.24
CA PHE A 68 -0.33 -42.22 6.31
C PHE A 68 1.16 -41.82 6.36
N ASP A 69 1.46 -40.52 6.41
CA ASP A 69 2.84 -40.02 6.53
C ASP A 69 3.51 -40.48 7.83
N ARG A 70 2.81 -40.40 8.98
CA ARG A 70 3.38 -40.85 10.26
C ARG A 70 3.59 -42.37 10.28
N LEU A 71 2.74 -43.12 9.58
CA LEU A 71 2.91 -44.56 9.44
C LEU A 71 4.17 -44.88 8.63
N PHE A 72 4.45 -44.14 7.56
CA PHE A 72 5.72 -44.26 6.81
C PHE A 72 6.93 -44.09 7.72
N TRP A 73 7.03 -42.97 8.43
CA TRP A 73 8.16 -42.71 9.34
C TRP A 73 8.30 -43.78 10.42
N ARG A 74 7.17 -44.29 10.92
CA ARG A 74 7.19 -45.38 11.90
C ARG A 74 7.78 -46.65 11.31
N LEU A 75 7.36 -47.06 10.11
CA LEU A 75 7.87 -48.28 9.48
C LEU A 75 9.30 -48.14 8.99
N GLU A 76 9.69 -46.97 8.47
CA GLU A 76 11.07 -46.69 8.10
C GLU A 76 12.00 -46.84 9.32
N SER A 77 11.59 -46.32 10.49
CA SER A 77 12.36 -46.51 11.73
C SER A 77 12.53 -47.97 12.16
N GLU A 78 11.66 -48.89 11.68
CA GLU A 78 11.76 -50.33 11.94
C GLU A 78 12.73 -51.04 10.99
N GLU A 79 12.76 -50.63 9.72
CA GLU A 79 13.58 -51.26 8.67
C GLU A 79 14.99 -50.66 8.54
N GLY A 80 15.21 -49.45 9.09
CA GLY A 80 16.43 -48.67 9.00
C GLY A 80 16.25 -47.46 8.06
N SER A 81 16.87 -46.33 8.41
CA SER A 81 16.77 -45.08 7.63
C SER A 81 17.14 -45.31 6.17
N THR A 82 16.35 -44.77 5.25
CA THR A 82 16.80 -44.61 3.88
C THR A 82 17.86 -43.50 3.80
N ASP A 83 18.79 -43.59 2.85
CA ASP A 83 19.79 -42.51 2.57
C ASP A 83 19.16 -41.33 1.81
N LEU A 84 17.84 -41.33 1.59
CA LEU A 84 17.12 -40.33 0.81
C LEU A 84 16.85 -39.06 1.62
N GLN A 85 17.08 -37.91 1.01
CA GLN A 85 16.83 -36.61 1.65
C GLN A 85 15.42 -36.11 1.31
N HIS A 86 14.75 -35.53 2.30
CA HIS A 86 13.42 -34.96 2.12
C HIS A 86 13.53 -33.52 1.63
N ILE A 87 12.80 -33.22 0.58
CA ILE A 87 12.73 -31.88 -0.02
C ILE A 87 11.37 -31.25 0.31
N SER A 88 11.40 -29.98 0.72
CA SER A 88 10.18 -29.24 1.04
C SER A 88 9.36 -28.91 -0.23
N ASN A 89 8.08 -28.56 -0.07
CA ASN A 89 7.25 -28.11 -1.19
C ASN A 89 7.83 -26.86 -1.87
N SER A 90 8.36 -25.89 -1.10
CA SER A 90 9.05 -24.72 -1.64
C SER A 90 10.31 -25.11 -2.42
N GLY A 91 11.04 -26.14 -1.96
CA GLY A 91 12.14 -26.74 -2.71
C GLY A 91 11.71 -27.29 -4.08
N ILE A 92 10.55 -27.96 -4.14
CA ILE A 92 9.99 -28.46 -5.39
C ILE A 92 9.55 -27.35 -6.34
N GLU A 93 8.97 -26.28 -5.81
CA GLU A 93 8.62 -25.11 -6.63
C GLU A 93 9.87 -24.43 -7.20
N MET A 94 10.93 -24.27 -6.41
CA MET A 94 12.23 -23.79 -6.87
C MET A 94 12.82 -24.66 -7.97
N LEU A 95 12.85 -25.98 -7.76
CA LEU A 95 13.40 -26.93 -8.71
C LEU A 95 12.57 -26.92 -10.01
N THR A 96 11.24 -26.83 -9.90
CA THR A 96 10.35 -26.72 -11.06
C THR A 96 10.61 -25.44 -11.84
N TYR A 97 10.78 -24.30 -11.17
CA TYR A 97 11.13 -23.02 -11.82
C TYR A 97 12.49 -23.08 -12.53
N GLN A 98 13.48 -23.72 -11.91
CA GLN A 98 14.79 -23.93 -12.53
C GLN A 98 14.69 -24.81 -13.78
N ILE A 99 13.98 -25.94 -13.72
CA ILE A 99 13.77 -26.84 -14.86
C ILE A 99 13.03 -26.13 -16.00
N LEU A 100 12.00 -25.33 -15.68
CA LEU A 100 11.24 -24.56 -16.65
C LEU A 100 12.11 -23.55 -17.43
N ASN A 101 13.09 -22.94 -16.76
CA ASN A 101 14.05 -22.05 -17.41
C ASN A 101 15.08 -22.81 -18.25
N GLU A 102 15.58 -23.95 -17.75
CA GLU A 102 16.54 -24.80 -18.45
C GLU A 102 15.94 -25.44 -19.72
N HIS A 103 14.70 -25.92 -19.63
CA HIS A 103 13.98 -26.58 -20.74
C HIS A 103 13.17 -25.62 -21.59
N LYS A 104 13.26 -24.30 -21.38
CA LYS A 104 12.43 -23.28 -22.04
C LYS A 104 12.33 -23.44 -23.56
N GLU A 105 13.46 -23.68 -24.22
CA GLU A 105 13.52 -23.84 -25.69
C GLU A 105 12.93 -25.18 -26.20
N ARG A 106 12.71 -26.15 -25.30
CA ARG A 106 12.05 -27.43 -25.62
C ARG A 106 10.54 -27.35 -25.44
N LEU A 107 10.03 -26.34 -24.74
CA LEU A 107 8.59 -26.16 -24.53
C LEU A 107 7.92 -25.67 -25.82
N LYS A 108 6.80 -26.28 -26.19
CA LYS A 108 6.02 -25.95 -27.38
C LYS A 108 4.96 -24.89 -27.13
N ARG A 109 4.30 -24.95 -25.98
CA ARG A 109 3.15 -24.10 -25.63
C ARG A 109 3.51 -23.06 -24.58
N PHE A 110 4.27 -23.45 -23.57
CA PHE A 110 4.51 -22.64 -22.37
C PHE A 110 5.85 -21.88 -22.39
N GLN A 111 6.55 -21.83 -23.53
CA GLN A 111 7.85 -21.15 -23.66
C GLN A 111 7.84 -19.69 -23.18
N SER A 112 6.79 -18.92 -23.48
CA SER A 112 6.68 -17.52 -23.04
C SER A 112 6.25 -17.37 -21.58
N THR A 113 5.61 -18.39 -21.02
CA THR A 113 5.03 -18.38 -19.66
C THR A 113 5.98 -18.98 -18.62
N SER A 114 7.00 -19.73 -19.04
CA SER A 114 7.95 -20.41 -18.15
C SER A 114 8.77 -19.49 -17.24
N ALA A 115 8.85 -18.20 -17.57
CA ALA A 115 9.56 -17.19 -16.77
C ALA A 115 8.73 -16.63 -15.59
N TYR A 116 7.44 -16.95 -15.47
CA TYR A 116 6.59 -16.41 -14.41
C TYR A 116 6.51 -17.37 -13.22
N PHE A 117 6.73 -16.87 -12.00
CA PHE A 117 6.61 -17.65 -10.75
C PHE A 117 5.26 -18.36 -10.61
N GLY A 118 4.14 -17.65 -10.84
CA GLY A 118 2.82 -18.27 -10.74
C GLY A 118 2.63 -19.46 -11.69
N PHE A 119 3.44 -19.57 -12.75
CA PHE A 119 3.43 -20.71 -13.64
C PHE A 119 4.20 -21.92 -13.08
N SER A 120 5.36 -21.72 -12.43
CA SER A 120 6.08 -22.83 -11.78
C SER A 120 5.26 -23.45 -10.66
N GLN A 121 4.55 -22.64 -9.87
CA GLN A 121 3.62 -23.12 -8.85
C GLN A 121 2.50 -23.98 -9.46
N LYS A 122 1.87 -23.50 -10.55
CA LYS A 122 0.84 -24.26 -11.27
C LYS A 122 1.37 -25.56 -11.86
N MET A 123 2.59 -25.56 -12.41
CA MET A 123 3.23 -26.75 -12.98
C MET A 123 3.55 -27.77 -11.88
N ALA A 124 4.13 -27.34 -10.76
CA ALA A 124 4.39 -28.20 -9.61
C ALA A 124 3.09 -28.80 -9.04
N ALA A 125 2.01 -28.00 -8.95
CA ALA A 125 0.71 -28.48 -8.49
C ALA A 125 0.12 -29.56 -9.40
N VAL A 126 0.23 -29.40 -10.73
CA VAL A 126 -0.20 -30.44 -11.69
C VAL A 126 0.64 -31.70 -11.56
N ILE A 127 1.95 -31.59 -11.41
CA ILE A 127 2.82 -32.75 -11.22
C ILE A 127 2.49 -33.48 -9.91
N SER A 128 2.27 -32.75 -8.81
CA SER A 128 1.80 -33.34 -7.54
C SER A 128 0.43 -34.01 -7.71
N GLU A 129 -0.50 -33.43 -8.48
CA GLU A 129 -1.77 -34.07 -8.80
C GLU A 129 -1.55 -35.40 -9.56
N LEU A 130 -0.74 -35.41 -10.61
CA LEU A 130 -0.43 -36.63 -11.37
C LEU A 130 0.19 -37.71 -10.46
N LYS A 131 1.15 -37.34 -9.60
CA LYS A 131 1.75 -38.25 -8.62
C LYS A 131 0.72 -38.84 -7.66
N LYS A 132 -0.19 -38.03 -7.09
CA LYS A 132 -1.25 -38.51 -6.18
C LYS A 132 -2.13 -39.58 -6.81
N TYR A 133 -2.33 -39.50 -8.13
CA TYR A 133 -3.10 -40.47 -8.88
C TYR A 133 -2.26 -41.58 -9.53
N ASN A 134 -0.97 -41.69 -9.17
CA ASN A 134 -0.02 -42.68 -9.66
C ASN A 134 0.16 -42.63 -11.19
N VAL A 135 0.13 -41.43 -11.77
CA VAL A 135 0.39 -41.19 -13.20
C VAL A 135 1.85 -40.80 -13.37
N THR A 136 2.62 -41.66 -14.04
CA THR A 136 4.07 -41.50 -14.24
C THR A 136 4.39 -40.70 -15.50
N PRO A 137 5.64 -40.19 -15.66
CA PRO A 137 6.05 -39.56 -16.92
C PRO A 137 5.87 -40.48 -18.14
N THR A 138 6.03 -41.80 -17.96
CA THR A 138 5.80 -42.79 -19.02
C THR A 138 4.33 -42.90 -19.42
N ASP A 139 3.40 -42.76 -18.47
CA ASP A 139 1.97 -42.76 -18.79
C ASP A 139 1.59 -41.53 -19.61
N VAL A 140 2.13 -40.35 -19.24
CA VAL A 140 1.94 -39.11 -20.01
C VAL A 140 2.56 -39.23 -21.42
N GLN A 141 3.74 -39.86 -21.54
CA GLN A 141 4.37 -40.12 -22.83
C GLN A 141 3.49 -41.00 -23.72
N SER A 142 2.88 -42.06 -23.17
CA SER A 142 1.99 -42.95 -23.93
C SER A 142 0.76 -42.22 -24.50
N LEU A 143 0.28 -41.18 -23.82
CA LEU A 143 -0.81 -40.33 -24.29
C LEU A 143 -0.41 -39.46 -25.48
N LEU A 144 0.86 -39.04 -25.58
CA LEU A 144 1.38 -38.26 -26.71
C LEU A 144 1.43 -39.06 -28.01
N GLU A 145 1.46 -40.39 -27.93
CA GLU A 145 1.42 -41.30 -29.07
C GLU A 145 0.00 -41.52 -29.62
N LYS A 146 -1.03 -41.18 -28.83
CA LYS A 146 -2.44 -41.33 -29.21
C LYS A 146 -2.91 -40.15 -30.07
N GLU A 147 -4.02 -40.35 -30.79
CA GLU A 147 -4.67 -39.29 -31.56
C GLU A 147 -5.46 -38.37 -30.62
N ILE A 148 -4.83 -37.26 -30.25
CA ILE A 148 -5.43 -36.16 -29.47
C ILE A 148 -5.22 -34.83 -30.21
N ASP A 149 -5.98 -33.80 -29.84
CA ASP A 149 -5.84 -32.49 -30.48
C ASP A 149 -4.45 -31.90 -30.25
N VAL A 150 -3.97 -31.13 -31.23
CA VAL A 150 -2.60 -30.58 -31.23
C VAL A 150 -2.33 -29.71 -30.00
N ARG A 151 -3.32 -28.95 -29.54
CA ARG A 151 -3.14 -28.04 -28.40
C ARG A 151 -2.94 -28.83 -27.10
N THR A 152 -3.75 -29.86 -26.86
CA THR A 152 -3.60 -30.76 -25.72
C THR A 152 -2.29 -31.53 -25.81
N LYS A 153 -1.91 -32.00 -27.01
CA LYS A 153 -0.64 -32.69 -27.25
C LYS A 153 0.56 -31.81 -26.89
N ASP A 154 0.56 -30.54 -27.31
CA ASP A 154 1.65 -29.62 -26.99
C ASP A 154 1.71 -29.27 -25.50
N LYS A 155 0.56 -29.15 -24.82
CA LYS A 155 0.53 -28.97 -23.35
C LYS A 155 1.06 -30.19 -22.60
N LEU A 156 0.58 -31.39 -22.94
CA LEU A 156 1.02 -32.63 -22.31
C LEU A 156 2.49 -32.90 -22.59
N HIS A 157 3.00 -32.50 -23.76
CA HIS A 157 4.42 -32.53 -24.08
C HIS A 157 5.22 -31.67 -23.11
N ASP A 158 4.80 -30.43 -22.89
CA ASP A 158 5.50 -29.51 -21.98
C ASP A 158 5.44 -30.01 -20.53
N ILE A 159 4.29 -30.53 -20.08
CA ILE A 159 4.14 -31.15 -18.76
C ILE A 159 5.03 -32.39 -18.64
N HIS A 160 5.06 -33.26 -19.66
CA HIS A 160 5.93 -34.44 -19.68
C HIS A 160 7.41 -34.06 -19.60
N GLU A 161 7.85 -33.07 -20.38
CA GLU A 161 9.26 -32.64 -20.40
C GLU A 161 9.71 -32.14 -19.02
N VAL A 162 8.89 -31.32 -18.36
CA VAL A 162 9.20 -30.82 -17.01
C VAL A 162 9.09 -31.94 -15.98
N TYR A 163 8.05 -32.77 -16.05
CA TYR A 163 7.83 -33.86 -15.10
C TYR A 163 8.94 -34.92 -15.17
N ARG A 164 9.34 -35.33 -16.37
CA ARG A 164 10.47 -36.26 -16.56
C ARG A 164 11.76 -35.68 -16.00
N ALA A 165 12.08 -34.42 -16.30
CA ALA A 165 13.28 -33.77 -15.80
C ALA A 165 13.28 -33.63 -14.27
N LEU A 166 12.10 -33.40 -13.67
CA LEU A 166 11.93 -33.35 -12.21
C LEU A 166 12.23 -34.71 -11.59
N GLU A 167 11.65 -35.79 -12.12
CA GLU A 167 11.92 -37.17 -11.67
C GLU A 167 13.39 -37.56 -11.83
N GLU A 168 14.02 -37.20 -12.95
CA GLU A 168 15.44 -37.47 -13.20
C GLU A 168 16.34 -36.79 -12.16
N LYS A 169 16.04 -35.53 -11.79
CA LYS A 169 16.78 -34.81 -10.74
C LYS A 169 16.49 -35.32 -9.33
N MET A 170 15.32 -35.91 -9.09
CA MET A 170 14.97 -36.49 -7.79
C MET A 170 15.50 -37.91 -7.57
N ASN A 171 15.64 -38.68 -8.65
CA ASN A 171 15.87 -40.12 -8.59
C ASN A 171 17.11 -40.50 -7.75
N GLY A 172 16.90 -41.33 -6.73
CA GLY A 172 17.95 -41.89 -5.87
C GLY A 172 18.58 -40.90 -4.89
N GLN A 173 18.11 -39.64 -4.85
CA GLN A 173 18.64 -38.60 -3.97
C GLN A 173 17.56 -37.98 -3.09
N TYR A 174 16.36 -37.76 -3.64
CA TYR A 174 15.31 -36.98 -2.99
C TYR A 174 13.97 -37.70 -2.93
N MET A 175 13.18 -37.36 -1.91
CA MET A 175 11.84 -37.91 -1.72
C MET A 175 10.83 -36.81 -1.37
N GLN A 176 9.73 -36.75 -2.12
CA GLN A 176 8.55 -35.94 -1.78
C GLN A 176 7.49 -36.77 -1.06
N THR A 177 6.41 -36.11 -0.63
CA THR A 177 5.32 -36.72 0.14
C THR A 177 4.63 -37.86 -0.61
N GLU A 178 4.35 -37.69 -1.90
CA GLU A 178 3.69 -38.70 -2.71
C GLU A 178 4.57 -39.95 -2.88
N ASP A 179 5.89 -39.76 -3.01
CA ASP A 179 6.86 -40.85 -3.12
C ASP A 179 6.95 -41.66 -1.82
N MET A 180 6.75 -41.00 -0.66
CA MET A 180 6.69 -41.67 0.66
C MET A 180 5.58 -42.71 0.71
N LEU A 181 4.40 -42.40 0.18
CA LEU A 181 3.25 -43.32 0.21
C LEU A 181 3.45 -44.53 -0.71
N VAL A 182 4.13 -44.36 -1.85
CA VAL A 182 4.50 -45.48 -2.73
C VAL A 182 5.52 -46.38 -2.04
N SER A 183 6.50 -45.80 -1.35
CA SER A 183 7.49 -46.57 -0.56
C SER A 183 6.86 -47.26 0.65
N LEU A 184 5.90 -46.62 1.30
CA LEU A 184 5.11 -47.21 2.39
C LEU A 184 4.44 -48.50 1.96
N CYS A 185 3.92 -48.58 0.72
CA CYS A 185 3.30 -49.81 0.21
C CYS A 185 4.25 -51.00 0.26
N LYS A 186 5.54 -50.81 -0.05
CA LYS A 186 6.57 -51.85 -0.02
C LYS A 186 6.95 -52.24 1.40
N MET A 187 7.12 -51.25 2.29
CA MET A 187 7.44 -51.47 3.71
C MET A 187 6.31 -52.24 4.44
N VAL A 188 5.06 -52.03 4.04
CA VAL A 188 3.90 -52.77 4.59
C VAL A 188 4.01 -54.28 4.32
N GLU A 189 4.57 -54.70 3.18
CA GLU A 189 4.70 -56.12 2.82
C GLU A 189 5.69 -56.85 3.75
N THR A 190 6.77 -56.17 4.14
CA THR A 190 7.89 -56.70 4.93
C THR A 190 7.75 -56.48 6.43
N SER A 191 6.98 -55.48 6.87
CA SER A 191 6.83 -55.13 8.29
C SER A 191 6.22 -56.24 9.14
N LYS A 192 6.94 -56.62 10.19
CA LYS A 192 6.43 -57.54 11.23
C LYS A 192 5.35 -56.91 12.10
N THR A 193 5.42 -55.60 12.32
CA THR A 193 4.44 -54.85 13.10
C THR A 193 3.08 -54.91 12.42
N ILE A 194 3.03 -54.63 11.11
CA ILE A 194 1.78 -54.66 10.34
C ILE A 194 1.15 -56.05 10.30
N ARG A 195 1.96 -57.11 10.10
CA ARG A 195 1.46 -58.50 10.04
C ARG A 195 0.67 -58.96 11.26
N ASN A 196 0.98 -58.40 12.42
CA ASN A 196 0.29 -58.71 13.66
C ASN A 196 -0.75 -57.64 14.04
N ALA A 197 -0.80 -56.50 13.34
CA ALA A 197 -1.60 -55.37 13.76
C ALA A 197 -3.08 -55.51 13.41
N ASP A 198 -3.94 -55.11 14.36
CA ASP A 198 -5.35 -54.82 14.13
C ASP A 198 -5.49 -53.35 13.68
N ILE A 199 -5.89 -53.13 12.42
CA ILE A 199 -5.87 -51.80 11.78
C ILE A 199 -7.28 -51.24 11.60
N TYR A 200 -7.46 -49.97 11.95
CA TYR A 200 -8.69 -49.20 11.78
C TYR A 200 -8.44 -47.97 10.91
N ILE A 201 -9.30 -47.70 9.93
CA ILE A 201 -9.27 -46.50 9.09
C ILE A 201 -10.59 -45.74 9.28
N ASP A 202 -10.52 -44.49 9.72
CA ASP A 202 -11.71 -43.64 9.95
C ASP A 202 -11.45 -42.17 9.56
N GLY A 203 -12.53 -41.44 9.28
CA GLY A 203 -12.51 -39.99 9.01
C GLY A 203 -12.26 -39.62 7.55
N PHE A 204 -12.00 -40.56 6.64
CA PHE A 204 -11.79 -40.30 5.21
C PHE A 204 -13.10 -40.38 4.40
N TYR A 205 -13.24 -39.52 3.40
CA TYR A 205 -14.39 -39.51 2.47
C TYR A 205 -14.03 -40.02 1.08
N ASN A 206 -12.76 -39.86 0.70
CA ASN A 206 -12.14 -40.39 -0.49
C ASN A 206 -10.66 -40.64 -0.21
N PHE A 207 -10.01 -41.32 -1.14
CA PHE A 207 -8.58 -41.55 -1.16
C PHE A 207 -8.04 -41.25 -2.55
N THR A 208 -6.77 -40.86 -2.62
CA THR A 208 -6.00 -40.80 -3.87
C THR A 208 -5.64 -42.21 -4.35
N THR A 209 -5.20 -42.37 -5.60
CA THR A 209 -4.78 -43.69 -6.12
C THR A 209 -3.66 -44.29 -5.27
N VAL A 210 -2.68 -43.48 -4.87
CA VAL A 210 -1.56 -43.95 -4.04
C VAL A 210 -2.03 -44.33 -2.63
N GLU A 211 -2.95 -43.58 -2.02
CA GLU A 211 -3.55 -43.98 -0.73
C GLU A 211 -4.35 -45.27 -0.85
N TYR A 212 -5.09 -45.48 -1.96
CA TYR A 212 -5.74 -46.75 -2.22
C TYR A 212 -4.72 -47.89 -2.31
N MET A 213 -3.56 -47.70 -2.96
CA MET A 213 -2.50 -48.71 -2.99
C MET A 213 -2.01 -49.09 -1.58
N VAL A 214 -1.89 -48.11 -0.67
CA VAL A 214 -1.56 -48.38 0.74
C VAL A 214 -2.65 -49.20 1.41
N ILE A 215 -3.93 -48.82 1.27
CA ILE A 215 -5.07 -49.56 1.84
C ILE A 215 -5.11 -51.00 1.30
N GLN A 216 -4.87 -51.16 0.01
CA GLN A 216 -4.78 -52.44 -0.68
C GLN A 216 -3.66 -53.31 -0.09
N SER A 217 -2.45 -52.75 0.11
CA SER A 217 -1.32 -53.47 0.71
C SER A 217 -1.62 -53.85 2.17
N LEU A 218 -2.21 -52.93 2.96
CA LEU A 218 -2.65 -53.19 4.33
C LEU A 218 -3.71 -54.30 4.38
N ALA A 219 -4.66 -54.31 3.43
CA ALA A 219 -5.71 -55.31 3.31
C ALA A 219 -5.20 -56.70 2.90
N GLN A 220 -3.93 -56.84 2.51
CA GLN A 220 -3.31 -58.14 2.22
C GLN A 220 -2.42 -58.65 3.36
N HIS A 221 -1.75 -57.73 4.07
CA HIS A 221 -0.67 -58.09 4.99
C HIS A 221 -1.03 -57.95 6.47
N ALA A 222 -2.01 -57.12 6.83
CA ALA A 222 -2.39 -56.93 8.22
C ALA A 222 -3.15 -58.12 8.82
N LYS A 223 -3.20 -58.22 10.15
CA LYS A 223 -3.99 -59.26 10.84
C LYS A 223 -5.49 -59.05 10.62
N SER A 224 -5.96 -57.82 10.79
CA SER A 224 -7.33 -57.40 10.49
C SER A 224 -7.36 -55.94 10.02
N LEU A 225 -8.36 -55.60 9.20
CA LEU A 225 -8.56 -54.25 8.70
C LEU A 225 -10.04 -53.86 8.81
N THR A 226 -10.33 -52.77 9.50
CA THR A 226 -11.66 -52.17 9.59
C THR A 226 -11.66 -50.79 8.94
N ILE A 227 -12.57 -50.54 8.00
CA ILE A 227 -12.71 -49.25 7.31
C ILE A 227 -14.08 -48.67 7.62
N ALA A 228 -14.12 -47.49 8.24
CA ALA A 228 -15.34 -46.75 8.49
C ALA A 228 -15.60 -45.71 7.39
N LEU A 229 -16.81 -45.69 6.84
CA LEU A 229 -17.22 -44.74 5.80
C LEU A 229 -18.54 -44.06 6.16
N THR A 230 -18.59 -42.74 5.98
CA THR A 230 -19.82 -41.97 6.14
C THR A 230 -20.64 -42.03 4.86
N ILE A 231 -21.61 -42.94 4.81
CA ILE A 231 -22.34 -43.27 3.57
C ILE A 231 -23.78 -43.67 3.89
N ASP A 232 -24.68 -43.38 2.95
CA ASP A 232 -25.98 -44.04 2.82
C ASP A 232 -26.12 -44.61 1.40
N GLN A 233 -26.18 -45.93 1.28
CA GLN A 233 -26.32 -46.61 -0.02
C GLN A 233 -27.70 -46.35 -0.67
N THR A 234 -28.67 -45.81 0.08
CA THR A 234 -30.00 -45.45 -0.46
C THR A 234 -30.03 -44.07 -1.12
N ASP A 235 -29.03 -43.22 -0.85
CA ASP A 235 -28.89 -41.90 -1.46
C ASP A 235 -27.48 -41.73 -2.07
N PRO A 236 -27.22 -42.37 -3.21
CA PRO A 236 -25.92 -42.29 -3.87
C PRO A 236 -25.64 -40.90 -4.47
N VAL A 237 -26.60 -39.97 -4.49
CA VAL A 237 -26.39 -38.61 -5.02
C VAL A 237 -25.73 -37.74 -3.97
N LEU A 238 -26.29 -37.69 -2.75
CA LEU A 238 -25.65 -36.98 -1.63
C LEU A 238 -24.32 -37.65 -1.24
N PHE A 239 -24.28 -38.98 -1.22
CA PHE A 239 -23.11 -39.74 -0.80
C PHE A 239 -22.26 -40.25 -1.98
N ARG A 240 -22.30 -39.57 -3.13
CA ARG A 240 -21.60 -39.97 -4.38
C ARG A 240 -20.13 -40.31 -4.11
N LYS A 241 -19.40 -39.35 -3.55
CA LYS A 241 -17.96 -39.48 -3.22
C LYS A 241 -17.65 -40.72 -2.39
N THR A 242 -18.36 -40.93 -1.30
CA THR A 242 -18.15 -42.09 -0.40
C THR A 242 -18.66 -43.40 -0.99
N THR A 243 -19.66 -43.34 -1.87
CA THR A 243 -20.18 -44.50 -2.62
C THR A 243 -19.14 -44.99 -3.63
N GLU A 244 -18.47 -44.08 -4.33
CA GLU A 244 -17.35 -44.42 -5.22
C GLU A 244 -16.19 -45.05 -4.45
N THR A 245 -15.83 -44.50 -3.30
CA THR A 245 -14.81 -45.10 -2.42
C THR A 245 -15.17 -46.50 -1.97
N LEU A 246 -16.42 -46.72 -1.55
CA LEU A 246 -16.88 -48.06 -1.18
C LEU A 246 -16.82 -49.03 -2.36
N ASN A 247 -17.23 -48.59 -3.55
CA ASN A 247 -17.22 -49.42 -4.75
C ASN A 247 -15.79 -49.80 -5.14
N TYR A 248 -14.86 -48.84 -5.13
CA TYR A 248 -13.45 -49.09 -5.43
C TYR A 248 -12.83 -50.14 -4.48
N ILE A 249 -13.07 -49.98 -3.17
CA ILE A 249 -12.60 -50.94 -2.16
C ILE A 249 -13.23 -52.32 -2.40
N LYS A 250 -14.54 -52.41 -2.64
CA LYS A 250 -15.22 -53.69 -2.90
C LYS A 250 -14.69 -54.38 -4.15
N THR A 251 -14.51 -53.66 -5.26
CA THR A 251 -13.97 -54.20 -6.52
C THR A 251 -12.62 -54.86 -6.27
N TYR A 252 -11.70 -54.16 -5.61
CA TYR A 252 -10.39 -54.71 -5.27
C TYR A 252 -10.47 -55.97 -4.39
N LEU A 253 -11.29 -55.94 -3.33
CA LEU A 253 -11.46 -57.09 -2.44
C LEU A 253 -12.01 -58.30 -3.19
N HIS A 254 -12.92 -58.08 -4.15
CA HIS A 254 -13.45 -59.12 -5.03
C HIS A 254 -12.39 -59.67 -6.00
N GLU A 255 -11.64 -58.83 -6.68
CA GLU A 255 -10.58 -59.23 -7.62
C GLU A 255 -9.48 -60.07 -6.95
N ARG A 256 -9.15 -59.78 -5.69
CA ARG A 256 -8.16 -60.52 -4.89
C ARG A 256 -8.74 -61.68 -4.08
N ALA A 257 -10.05 -61.96 -4.20
CA ALA A 257 -10.76 -62.99 -3.43
C ALA A 257 -10.59 -62.86 -1.90
N LEU A 258 -10.52 -61.64 -1.38
CA LEU A 258 -10.41 -61.35 0.05
C LEU A 258 -11.80 -61.37 0.71
N THR A 259 -11.90 -62.00 1.88
CA THR A 259 -13.17 -62.11 2.61
C THR A 259 -13.46 -60.81 3.36
N TYR A 260 -14.67 -60.26 3.19
CA TYR A 260 -15.09 -59.06 3.90
C TYR A 260 -16.51 -59.12 4.46
N HIS A 261 -16.76 -58.38 5.54
CA HIS A 261 -18.06 -58.23 6.18
C HIS A 261 -18.51 -56.77 6.16
N VAL A 262 -19.80 -56.54 5.93
CA VAL A 262 -20.40 -55.20 5.93
C VAL A 262 -21.31 -55.05 7.14
N ASP A 263 -21.05 -54.02 7.94
CA ASP A 263 -21.84 -53.64 9.11
C ASP A 263 -22.48 -52.27 8.85
N ASN A 264 -23.82 -52.20 8.86
CA ASN A 264 -24.56 -50.98 8.54
C ASN A 264 -25.16 -50.36 9.81
N MET A 265 -24.56 -49.29 10.29
CA MET A 265 -25.07 -48.49 11.41
C MET A 265 -26.15 -47.53 10.93
N ARG A 266 -27.39 -47.72 11.42
CA ARG A 266 -28.57 -46.94 11.00
C ARG A 266 -29.17 -46.06 12.09
N VAL A 267 -28.89 -46.35 13.36
CA VAL A 267 -29.50 -45.63 14.48
C VAL A 267 -28.69 -44.35 14.73
N PRO A 268 -29.32 -43.15 14.68
CA PRO A 268 -28.65 -41.93 15.07
C PRO A 268 -28.34 -41.99 16.57
N TYR A 269 -27.08 -41.71 16.92
CA TYR A 269 -26.55 -41.80 18.27
C TYR A 269 -26.41 -40.43 18.94
N ARG A 270 -26.19 -39.37 18.15
CA ARG A 270 -25.68 -38.07 18.65
C ARG A 270 -26.65 -36.89 18.52
N PHE A 271 -27.60 -36.93 17.60
CA PHE A 271 -28.44 -35.77 17.29
C PHE A 271 -29.64 -35.65 18.23
N ASN A 272 -30.05 -34.41 18.53
CA ASN A 272 -31.41 -34.15 19.01
C ASN A 272 -32.43 -34.33 17.86
N ASP A 273 -33.72 -34.26 18.16
CA ASP A 273 -34.79 -34.51 17.19
C ASP A 273 -34.75 -33.54 15.99
N GLU A 274 -34.45 -32.26 16.23
CA GLU A 274 -34.35 -31.24 15.18
C GLU A 274 -33.15 -31.48 14.26
N LEU A 275 -31.96 -31.71 14.83
CA LEU A 275 -30.74 -31.97 14.08
C LEU A 275 -30.80 -33.32 13.36
N SER A 276 -31.49 -34.32 13.92
CA SER A 276 -31.77 -35.57 13.20
C SER A 276 -32.69 -35.34 12.01
N THR A 277 -33.63 -34.40 12.13
CA THR A 277 -34.53 -34.03 11.03
C THR A 277 -33.77 -33.24 9.96
N LEU A 278 -32.94 -32.27 10.35
CA LEU A 278 -32.02 -31.54 9.48
C LEU A 278 -31.10 -32.49 8.72
N GLU A 279 -30.49 -33.47 9.38
CA GLU A 279 -29.63 -34.48 8.74
C GLU A 279 -30.38 -35.24 7.63
N SER A 280 -31.64 -35.59 7.90
CA SER A 280 -32.47 -36.32 6.94
C SER A 280 -33.02 -35.45 5.81
N SER A 281 -33.10 -34.12 5.98
CA SER A 281 -33.64 -33.17 4.98
C SER A 281 -32.79 -33.11 3.70
N PHE A 282 -31.51 -33.47 3.82
CA PHE A 282 -30.60 -33.52 2.68
C PHE A 282 -30.98 -34.59 1.65
N SER A 283 -31.56 -35.71 2.12
CA SER A 283 -31.93 -36.87 1.30
C SER A 283 -33.43 -36.93 0.96
N ARG A 284 -34.29 -36.29 1.77
CA ARG A 284 -35.76 -36.33 1.58
C ARG A 284 -36.40 -35.04 2.06
N GLU A 285 -37.60 -34.75 1.58
CA GLU A 285 -38.38 -33.64 2.12
C GLU A 285 -38.89 -33.98 3.53
N VAL A 286 -38.64 -33.06 4.46
CA VAL A 286 -39.09 -33.11 5.85
C VAL A 286 -39.59 -31.74 6.24
N THR A 287 -40.39 -31.65 7.29
CA THR A 287 -40.88 -30.39 7.82
C THR A 287 -40.77 -30.41 9.33
N ILE A 288 -40.22 -29.33 9.89
CA ILE A 288 -40.21 -29.04 11.32
C ILE A 288 -41.11 -27.82 11.53
N SER A 289 -41.85 -27.78 12.63
CA SER A 289 -42.58 -26.58 13.02
C SER A 289 -41.72 -25.81 14.02
N HIS A 290 -41.25 -24.61 13.64
CA HIS A 290 -40.50 -23.67 14.48
C HIS A 290 -39.28 -24.30 15.19
N PRO A 291 -38.19 -24.60 14.46
CA PRO A 291 -36.99 -25.17 15.08
C PRO A 291 -36.31 -24.17 16.04
N GLU A 292 -35.97 -24.62 17.25
CA GLU A 292 -35.27 -23.82 18.27
C GLU A 292 -33.75 -23.95 18.20
N HIS A 293 -33.23 -24.98 17.53
CA HIS A 293 -31.79 -25.31 17.49
C HIS A 293 -31.14 -25.11 16.11
N ILE A 294 -31.89 -24.57 15.15
CA ILE A 294 -31.40 -24.27 13.79
C ILE A 294 -31.68 -22.79 13.52
N HIS A 295 -30.62 -21.99 13.49
CA HIS A 295 -30.71 -20.53 13.35
C HIS A 295 -30.24 -20.09 11.97
N LEU A 296 -30.90 -19.09 11.39
CA LEU A 296 -30.54 -18.49 10.11
C LEU A 296 -30.53 -16.96 10.25
N SER A 297 -29.42 -16.31 9.89
CA SER A 297 -29.29 -14.85 9.93
C SER A 297 -28.73 -14.27 8.63
N GLN A 298 -29.11 -13.02 8.34
CA GLN A 298 -28.57 -12.25 7.22
C GLN A 298 -27.90 -10.97 7.71
N HIS A 299 -26.78 -10.59 7.09
CA HIS A 299 -25.92 -9.49 7.55
C HIS A 299 -25.60 -8.49 6.42
N PRO A 300 -25.32 -7.21 6.74
CA PRO A 300 -25.06 -6.20 5.71
C PRO A 300 -23.68 -6.36 5.04
N SER A 301 -22.69 -6.95 5.72
CA SER A 301 -21.33 -7.14 5.21
C SER A 301 -20.62 -8.31 5.90
N VAL A 302 -19.56 -8.84 5.26
CA VAL A 302 -18.70 -9.91 5.81
C VAL A 302 -18.16 -9.56 7.21
N SER A 303 -17.72 -8.31 7.40
CA SER A 303 -17.23 -7.85 8.70
C SER A 303 -18.33 -7.79 9.76
N ALA A 304 -19.56 -7.41 9.39
CA ALA A 304 -20.70 -7.40 10.31
C ALA A 304 -21.13 -8.82 10.71
N GLU A 305 -21.12 -9.76 9.76
CA GLU A 305 -21.38 -11.17 10.00
C GLU A 305 -20.35 -11.77 10.97
N ALA A 306 -19.05 -11.57 10.72
CA ALA A 306 -17.99 -12.05 11.60
C ALA A 306 -18.11 -11.48 13.03
N ALA A 307 -18.44 -10.19 13.15
CA ALA A 307 -18.66 -9.55 14.46
C ALA A 307 -19.86 -10.15 15.20
N HIS A 308 -20.97 -10.43 14.50
CA HIS A 308 -22.14 -11.03 15.10
C HIS A 308 -21.90 -12.48 15.54
N ILE A 309 -21.21 -13.29 14.73
CA ILE A 309 -20.84 -14.67 15.11
C ILE A 309 -20.03 -14.66 16.40
N THR A 310 -19.00 -13.82 16.49
CA THR A 310 -18.20 -13.68 17.71
C THR A 310 -19.06 -13.23 18.91
N HIS A 311 -20.05 -12.36 18.70
CA HIS A 311 -20.98 -11.97 19.76
C HIS A 311 -21.81 -13.15 20.27
N GLN A 312 -22.44 -13.91 19.36
CA GLN A 312 -23.24 -15.09 19.73
C GLN A 312 -22.38 -16.15 20.46
N ILE A 313 -21.13 -16.34 20.04
CA ILE A 313 -20.18 -17.20 20.75
C ILE A 313 -19.98 -16.73 22.20
N MET A 314 -19.81 -15.43 22.42
CA MET A 314 -19.66 -14.88 23.77
C MET A 314 -20.93 -15.01 24.61
N GLU A 315 -22.11 -14.90 24.01
CA GLU A 315 -23.38 -15.15 24.71
C GLU A 315 -23.50 -16.61 25.15
N LEU A 316 -23.20 -17.56 24.26
CA LEU A 316 -23.18 -18.99 24.59
C LEU A 316 -22.22 -19.27 25.74
N VAL A 317 -21.00 -18.72 25.69
CA VAL A 317 -20.01 -18.92 26.76
C VAL A 317 -20.44 -18.28 28.08
N ARG A 318 -21.05 -17.08 28.05
CA ARG A 318 -21.62 -16.44 29.25
C ARG A 318 -22.79 -17.23 29.84
N SER A 319 -23.53 -17.96 29.01
CA SER A 319 -24.63 -18.83 29.45
C SER A 319 -24.15 -20.16 30.06
N GLY A 320 -22.85 -20.46 30.01
CA GLY A 320 -22.23 -21.63 30.64
C GLY A 320 -21.54 -22.58 29.67
N GLU A 321 -21.56 -22.33 28.36
CA GLU A 321 -20.84 -23.14 27.38
C GLU A 321 -19.33 -22.85 27.41
N ARG A 322 -18.54 -23.77 26.83
CA ARG A 322 -17.08 -23.63 26.73
C ARG A 322 -16.65 -23.35 25.30
N PHE A 323 -15.53 -22.64 25.12
CA PHE A 323 -14.99 -22.35 23.80
C PHE A 323 -14.69 -23.62 23.01
N LYS A 324 -14.15 -24.67 23.65
CA LYS A 324 -13.91 -25.97 22.99
C LYS A 324 -15.16 -26.65 22.43
N ASP A 325 -16.35 -26.28 22.89
CA ASP A 325 -17.62 -26.89 22.44
C ASP A 325 -18.15 -26.22 21.15
N ILE A 326 -17.45 -25.21 20.63
CA ILE A 326 -17.88 -24.36 19.52
C ILE A 326 -16.92 -24.50 18.32
N ALA A 327 -17.49 -24.57 17.12
CA ALA A 327 -16.74 -24.42 15.86
C ALA A 327 -17.40 -23.41 14.92
N VAL A 328 -16.58 -22.69 14.16
CA VAL A 328 -16.96 -21.78 13.08
C VAL A 328 -16.35 -22.31 11.79
N LEU A 329 -17.19 -22.57 10.80
CA LEU A 329 -16.82 -23.15 9.52
C LEU A 329 -16.98 -22.10 8.43
N TYR A 330 -15.93 -21.94 7.62
CA TYR A 330 -15.91 -20.98 6.52
C TYR A 330 -15.54 -21.67 5.20
N ARG A 331 -15.91 -21.06 4.08
CA ARG A 331 -15.52 -21.53 2.74
C ARG A 331 -14.57 -20.55 2.04
N ASP A 332 -14.76 -19.25 2.27
CA ASP A 332 -13.97 -18.17 1.68
C ASP A 332 -12.97 -17.58 2.68
N GLU A 333 -11.73 -17.37 2.25
CA GLU A 333 -10.64 -16.92 3.13
C GLU A 333 -10.81 -15.50 3.68
N SER A 334 -11.67 -14.66 3.09
CA SER A 334 -11.95 -13.34 3.64
C SER A 334 -12.61 -13.43 5.03
N TYR A 335 -13.41 -14.47 5.28
CA TYR A 335 -14.06 -14.69 6.56
C TYR A 335 -13.08 -15.04 7.66
N VAL A 336 -12.11 -15.94 7.42
CA VAL A 336 -11.17 -16.35 8.47
C VAL A 336 -10.31 -15.17 8.94
N LYS A 337 -9.90 -14.27 8.04
CA LYS A 337 -9.18 -13.06 8.41
C LYS A 337 -10.02 -12.14 9.31
N GLN A 338 -11.28 -11.90 8.95
CA GLN A 338 -12.19 -11.09 9.78
C GLN A 338 -12.49 -11.75 11.13
N LEU A 339 -12.72 -13.06 11.16
CA LEU A 339 -12.97 -13.81 12.39
C LEU A 339 -11.75 -13.77 13.32
N ILE A 340 -10.53 -13.95 12.80
CA ILE A 340 -9.29 -13.83 13.56
C ILE A 340 -9.17 -12.44 14.18
N ASP A 341 -9.37 -11.38 13.39
CA ASP A 341 -9.26 -9.99 13.86
C ASP A 341 -10.25 -9.69 14.97
N VAL A 342 -11.50 -10.14 14.82
CA VAL A 342 -12.54 -9.97 15.84
C VAL A 342 -12.22 -10.82 17.08
N CYS A 343 -11.82 -12.10 16.93
CA CYS A 343 -11.45 -12.94 18.07
C CYS A 343 -10.30 -12.34 18.88
N ARG A 344 -9.26 -11.79 18.23
CA ARG A 344 -8.15 -11.08 18.89
C ARG A 344 -8.66 -9.88 19.69
N LYS A 345 -9.54 -9.04 19.11
CA LYS A 345 -10.14 -7.88 19.80
C LYS A 345 -11.00 -8.27 21.00
N HIS A 346 -11.69 -9.41 20.91
CA HIS A 346 -12.57 -9.92 21.96
C HIS A 346 -11.89 -10.89 22.94
N GLN A 347 -10.58 -11.13 22.79
CA GLN A 347 -9.81 -12.11 23.57
C GLN A 347 -10.42 -13.52 23.56
N ILE A 348 -11.04 -13.91 22.45
CA ILE A 348 -11.58 -15.26 22.28
C ILE A 348 -10.43 -16.17 21.85
N PRO A 349 -10.13 -17.24 22.60
CA PRO A 349 -9.11 -18.18 22.21
C PRO A 349 -9.59 -19.03 21.04
N TYR A 350 -8.81 -19.11 19.97
CA TYR A 350 -9.17 -19.80 18.73
C TYR A 350 -8.01 -20.66 18.18
N HIS A 351 -8.37 -21.68 17.41
CA HIS A 351 -7.47 -22.44 16.54
C HIS A 351 -7.99 -22.40 15.11
N THR A 352 -7.09 -22.28 14.13
CA THR A 352 -7.45 -22.22 12.71
C THR A 352 -6.49 -23.02 11.83
N ASP A 353 -7.00 -23.50 10.70
CA ASP A 353 -6.25 -24.12 9.61
C ASP A 353 -5.73 -23.10 8.59
N TYR A 354 -6.10 -21.81 8.73
CA TYR A 354 -5.53 -20.73 7.96
C TYR A 354 -4.04 -20.55 8.29
N LYS A 355 -3.22 -20.51 7.24
CA LYS A 355 -1.79 -20.26 7.35
C LYS A 355 -1.46 -18.89 6.80
N GLU A 356 -0.70 -18.12 7.58
CA GLU A 356 -0.18 -16.83 7.16
C GLU A 356 1.13 -17.02 6.37
N LEU A 357 1.36 -16.22 5.33
CA LEU A 357 2.60 -16.22 4.57
C LEU A 357 3.72 -15.52 5.35
N MET A 358 4.92 -16.09 5.36
CA MET A 358 6.08 -15.52 6.05
C MET A 358 6.63 -14.26 5.36
N ILE A 359 6.26 -14.03 4.10
CA ILE A 359 6.77 -12.93 3.27
C ILE A 359 6.54 -11.54 3.86
N HIS A 360 5.53 -11.38 4.72
CA HIS A 360 5.23 -10.11 5.38
C HIS A 360 6.09 -9.87 6.64
N HIS A 361 6.89 -10.84 7.06
CA HIS A 361 7.77 -10.68 8.20
C HIS A 361 9.03 -9.89 7.83
N LYS A 362 9.43 -8.96 8.70
CA LYS A 362 10.54 -8.00 8.47
C LYS A 362 11.86 -8.66 8.08
N ALA A 363 12.17 -9.82 8.64
CA ALA A 363 13.38 -10.58 8.33
C ALA A 363 13.42 -11.09 6.89
N ILE A 364 12.29 -11.58 6.38
CA ILE A 364 12.16 -12.03 4.99
C ILE A 364 12.22 -10.82 4.06
N GLU A 365 11.50 -9.74 4.42
CA GLU A 365 11.50 -8.50 3.66
C GLU A 365 12.91 -7.88 3.55
N LEU A 366 13.71 -7.92 4.62
CA LEU A 366 15.10 -7.44 4.62
C LEU A 366 15.94 -8.15 3.56
N ILE A 367 15.94 -9.49 3.57
CA ILE A 367 16.75 -10.28 2.64
C ILE A 367 16.28 -10.03 1.21
N ARG A 368 14.97 -10.08 0.96
CA ARG A 368 14.38 -9.85 -0.37
C ARG A 368 14.69 -8.46 -0.91
N SER A 369 14.50 -7.42 -0.10
CA SER A 369 14.78 -6.03 -0.49
C SER A 369 16.25 -5.75 -0.73
N LEU A 370 17.15 -6.39 0.02
CA LEU A 370 18.58 -6.25 -0.21
C LEU A 370 19.03 -6.98 -1.49
N LEU A 371 18.48 -8.17 -1.77
CA LEU A 371 18.69 -8.86 -3.05
C LEU A 371 18.16 -8.01 -4.23
N ASP A 372 16.97 -7.42 -4.11
CA ASP A 372 16.44 -6.49 -5.11
C ASP A 372 17.33 -5.25 -5.28
N ALA A 373 17.87 -4.71 -4.18
CA ALA A 373 18.78 -3.58 -4.22
C ALA A 373 20.03 -3.92 -5.03
N VAL A 374 20.70 -5.03 -4.72
CA VAL A 374 21.90 -5.47 -5.46
C VAL A 374 21.56 -5.77 -6.93
N LYS A 375 20.45 -6.47 -7.21
CA LYS A 375 19.94 -6.75 -8.57
C LYS A 375 19.66 -5.50 -9.40
N THR A 376 19.26 -4.41 -8.75
CA THR A 376 18.98 -3.13 -9.40
C THR A 376 20.15 -2.14 -9.34
N ASN A 377 21.35 -2.59 -8.98
CA ASN A 377 22.54 -1.78 -8.79
C ASN A 377 22.37 -0.69 -7.71
N MET A 378 21.90 -1.12 -6.55
CA MET A 378 21.67 -0.33 -5.34
C MET A 378 20.74 0.87 -5.55
N ARG A 379 19.63 0.66 -6.26
CA ARG A 379 18.57 1.67 -6.34
C ARG A 379 18.06 2.02 -4.95
N ILE A 380 17.92 3.31 -4.70
CA ILE A 380 17.57 3.85 -3.39
C ILE A 380 16.22 3.31 -2.90
N GLU A 381 15.25 3.08 -3.80
CA GLU A 381 13.93 2.60 -3.40
C GLU A 381 13.99 1.20 -2.75
N HIS A 382 14.81 0.30 -3.29
CA HIS A 382 15.01 -1.04 -2.75
C HIS A 382 15.90 -1.02 -1.50
N LEU A 383 16.94 -0.19 -1.51
CA LEU A 383 17.80 0.01 -0.34
C LEU A 383 17.00 0.51 0.87
N PHE A 384 16.17 1.54 0.70
CA PHE A 384 15.35 2.06 1.80
C PHE A 384 14.26 1.08 2.24
N ARG A 385 13.79 0.19 1.34
CA ARG A 385 12.91 -0.92 1.72
C ARG A 385 13.63 -1.86 2.71
N ALA A 386 14.92 -2.14 2.49
CA ALA A 386 15.76 -2.91 3.41
C ALA A 386 16.05 -2.17 4.72
N LEU A 387 16.50 -0.91 4.65
CA LEU A 387 16.83 -0.11 5.82
C LEU A 387 15.61 0.09 6.75
N LYS A 388 14.43 0.35 6.17
CA LYS A 388 13.17 0.55 6.93
C LYS A 388 12.66 -0.70 7.64
N THR A 389 13.26 -1.87 7.43
CA THR A 389 13.01 -3.04 8.29
C THR A 389 13.53 -2.81 9.72
N GLY A 390 14.55 -1.95 9.89
CA GLY A 390 15.20 -1.65 11.16
C GLY A 390 16.03 -2.82 11.71
N LEU A 391 16.50 -3.71 10.84
CA LEU A 391 17.24 -4.92 11.21
C LEU A 391 18.72 -4.90 10.83
N ILE A 392 19.15 -3.93 10.01
CA ILE A 392 20.57 -3.83 9.56
C ILE A 392 21.45 -3.30 10.69
N THR A 393 20.90 -2.41 11.52
CA THR A 393 21.59 -1.62 12.54
C THR A 393 21.15 -2.02 13.94
N HIS A 394 22.01 -2.74 14.66
CA HIS A 394 21.76 -3.12 16.06
C HIS A 394 22.52 -2.25 17.07
N GLU A 395 23.47 -1.42 16.61
CA GLU A 395 24.26 -0.52 17.48
C GLU A 395 23.49 0.77 17.86
N PHE A 396 22.47 1.12 17.09
CA PHE A 396 21.67 2.32 17.31
C PHE A 396 20.38 1.98 18.06
N LYS A 397 19.95 2.85 18.96
CA LYS A 397 18.60 2.71 19.53
C LYS A 397 17.58 2.89 18.41
N ARG A 398 16.51 2.10 18.43
CA ARG A 398 15.51 2.09 17.36
C ARG A 398 14.92 3.45 16.99
N GLU A 399 14.73 4.35 17.97
CA GLU A 399 14.22 5.70 17.71
C GLU A 399 15.25 6.59 17.00
N GLU A 400 16.53 6.45 17.36
CA GLU A 400 17.65 7.14 16.71
C GLU A 400 17.87 6.58 15.30
N ASP A 401 17.79 5.26 15.14
CA ASP A 401 17.92 4.54 13.87
C ASP A 401 16.90 5.00 12.81
N LEU A 402 15.61 5.08 13.17
CA LEU A 402 14.56 5.54 12.25
C LEU A 402 14.76 6.99 11.82
N LEU A 403 15.16 7.86 12.73
CA LEU A 403 15.45 9.26 12.42
C LEU A 403 16.61 9.36 11.42
N LEU A 404 17.70 8.61 11.64
CA LEU A 404 18.87 8.62 10.76
C LEU A 404 18.55 8.05 9.37
N ILE A 405 17.71 7.02 9.28
CA ILE A 405 17.19 6.50 8.00
C ILE A 405 16.40 7.58 7.25
N ASP A 406 15.48 8.26 7.93
CA ASP A 406 14.66 9.31 7.31
C ASP A 406 15.51 10.52 6.89
N MET A 407 16.50 10.89 7.70
CA MET A 407 17.50 11.91 7.37
C MET A 407 18.29 11.52 6.11
N LEU A 408 18.83 10.28 6.06
CA LEU A 408 19.56 9.77 4.90
C LEU A 408 18.69 9.81 3.64
N GLU A 409 17.43 9.36 3.74
CA GLU A 409 16.49 9.35 2.62
C GLU A 409 16.22 10.78 2.12
N ASN A 410 16.01 11.73 3.03
CA ASN A 410 15.82 13.13 2.69
C ASN A 410 17.04 13.72 1.98
N VAL A 411 18.24 13.50 2.52
CA VAL A 411 19.49 14.01 1.95
C VAL A 411 19.74 13.40 0.56
N MET A 412 19.58 12.09 0.41
CA MET A 412 19.78 11.43 -0.88
C MET A 412 18.77 11.90 -1.94
N ILE A 413 17.49 12.08 -1.56
CA ILE A 413 16.44 12.54 -2.49
C ILE A 413 16.63 14.01 -2.86
N GLU A 414 16.99 14.88 -1.93
CA GLU A 414 17.20 16.31 -2.17
C GLU A 414 18.42 16.55 -3.07
N ARG A 415 19.50 15.81 -2.81
CA ARG A 415 20.81 15.98 -3.49
C ARG A 415 20.97 15.08 -4.71
N GLY A 416 19.99 14.22 -4.99
CA GLY A 416 19.98 13.32 -6.14
C GLY A 416 21.11 12.30 -6.09
N MET A 417 21.40 11.79 -4.89
CA MET A 417 22.50 10.89 -4.64
C MET A 417 22.12 9.44 -4.97
N TYR A 418 23.10 8.72 -5.49
CA TYR A 418 23.05 7.28 -5.65
C TYR A 418 23.82 6.62 -4.51
N TYR A 419 23.69 5.30 -4.38
CA TYR A 419 24.41 4.55 -3.36
C TYR A 419 25.94 4.74 -3.45
N ASP A 420 26.53 4.74 -4.66
CA ASP A 420 27.97 4.92 -4.83
C ASP A 420 28.47 6.32 -4.39
N ASP A 421 27.57 7.31 -4.32
CA ASP A 421 27.90 8.63 -3.76
C ASP A 421 28.14 8.55 -2.24
N LEU A 422 27.53 7.58 -1.54
CA LEU A 422 27.74 7.39 -0.11
C LEU A 422 29.19 7.00 0.22
N ILE A 423 29.89 6.39 -0.74
CA ILE A 423 31.26 5.92 -0.59
C ILE A 423 32.27 7.04 -0.89
N ASN A 424 31.99 7.89 -1.89
CA ASN A 424 33.02 8.72 -2.54
C ASN A 424 32.73 10.24 -2.54
N SER A 425 31.55 10.69 -2.09
CA SER A 425 31.03 12.00 -2.52
C SER A 425 31.27 13.16 -1.56
N ARG A 426 31.60 14.31 -2.15
CA ARG A 426 31.54 15.63 -1.52
C ARG A 426 30.10 16.16 -1.32
N LYS A 427 29.08 15.47 -1.83
CA LYS A 427 27.68 15.88 -1.68
C LYS A 427 27.09 15.55 -0.31
N LEU A 428 27.81 14.82 0.53
CA LEU A 428 27.42 14.48 1.91
C LEU A 428 27.72 15.58 2.93
N PHE A 429 28.42 16.66 2.56
CA PHE A 429 28.85 17.66 3.54
C PHE A 429 27.68 18.44 4.12
N TYR A 430 27.84 18.82 5.38
CA TYR A 430 26.98 19.77 6.07
C TYR A 430 26.99 21.14 5.38
N ASP A 431 25.81 21.69 5.09
CA ASP A 431 25.60 23.10 4.74
C ASP A 431 25.03 23.81 5.97
N GLU A 432 25.57 24.97 6.35
CA GLU A 432 25.05 25.78 7.47
C GLU A 432 23.57 26.19 7.30
N LYS A 433 23.04 26.04 6.08
CA LYS A 433 21.63 26.27 5.74
C LYS A 433 20.75 25.01 5.86
N ASP A 434 21.33 23.86 6.15
CA ASP A 434 20.60 22.62 6.37
C ASP A 434 19.68 22.73 7.61
N VAL A 435 18.65 21.89 7.64
CA VAL A 435 17.68 21.86 8.75
C VAL A 435 18.24 21.16 9.98
N TYR A 436 19.25 20.32 9.80
CA TYR A 436 19.82 19.48 10.85
C TYR A 436 21.02 20.15 11.53
N GLU A 437 21.14 19.92 12.82
CA GLU A 437 22.28 20.38 13.62
C GLU A 437 23.54 19.53 13.34
N GLN A 438 24.70 20.06 13.69
CA GLN A 438 25.99 19.43 13.36
C GLN A 438 26.15 18.04 14.01
N ASP A 439 25.67 17.86 15.24
CA ASP A 439 25.68 16.58 15.95
C ASP A 439 24.81 15.52 15.26
N GLN A 440 23.66 15.92 14.71
CA GLN A 440 22.79 15.04 13.93
C GLN A 440 23.48 14.59 12.63
N TRP A 441 24.25 15.49 12.00
CA TRP A 441 25.08 15.15 10.84
C TRP A 441 26.20 14.18 11.18
N ASP A 442 26.89 14.39 12.31
CA ASP A 442 27.95 13.49 12.76
C ASP A 442 27.39 12.08 13.04
N ALA A 443 26.19 11.98 13.64
CA ALA A 443 25.49 10.72 13.83
C ALA A 443 25.09 10.05 12.49
N LEU A 444 24.63 10.84 11.52
CA LEU A 444 24.30 10.34 10.18
C LEU A 444 25.52 9.78 9.45
N LEU A 445 26.69 10.41 9.58
CA LEU A 445 27.92 9.90 8.98
C LEU A 445 28.35 8.56 9.61
N GLN A 446 28.28 8.45 10.94
CA GLN A 446 28.54 7.18 11.64
C GLN A 446 27.57 6.07 11.20
N TYR A 447 26.29 6.43 11.04
CA TYR A 447 25.27 5.53 10.52
C TYR A 447 25.61 5.03 9.11
N ILE A 448 25.99 5.93 8.20
CA ILE A 448 26.37 5.58 6.83
C ILE A 448 27.60 4.66 6.84
N GLU A 449 28.62 4.96 7.65
CA GLU A 449 29.83 4.14 7.77
C GLU A 449 29.49 2.71 8.24
N TYR A 450 28.67 2.58 9.29
CA TYR A 450 28.23 1.29 9.78
C TYR A 450 27.42 0.53 8.72
N MET A 451 26.43 1.18 8.11
CA MET A 451 25.58 0.59 7.08
C MET A 451 26.42 0.08 5.90
N LEU A 452 27.37 0.87 5.41
CA LEU A 452 28.28 0.45 4.34
C LEU A 452 29.17 -0.72 4.77
N SER A 453 29.63 -0.73 6.02
CA SER A 453 30.46 -1.83 6.56
C SER A 453 29.74 -3.19 6.56
N VAL A 454 28.40 -3.18 6.61
CA VAL A 454 27.56 -4.39 6.57
C VAL A 454 27.15 -4.73 5.14
N ILE A 455 26.72 -3.73 4.35
CA ILE A 455 26.14 -3.94 3.03
C ILE A 455 27.20 -4.22 1.96
N GLU A 456 28.37 -3.54 1.97
CA GLU A 456 29.39 -3.74 0.94
C GLU A 456 29.96 -5.18 0.93
N PRO A 457 30.31 -5.80 2.08
CA PRO A 457 30.76 -7.19 2.08
C PRO A 457 29.69 -8.14 1.54
N PHE A 458 28.42 -7.95 1.93
CA PHE A 458 27.32 -8.77 1.41
C PHE A 458 27.17 -8.62 -0.11
N LYS A 459 27.18 -7.38 -0.61
CA LYS A 459 27.08 -7.07 -2.05
C LYS A 459 28.22 -7.73 -2.84
N GLU A 460 29.45 -7.65 -2.35
CA GLU A 460 30.60 -8.28 -2.99
C GLU A 460 30.49 -9.82 -2.98
N GLU A 461 30.18 -10.43 -1.83
CA GLU A 461 30.05 -11.88 -1.71
C GLU A 461 28.91 -12.43 -2.58
N ILE A 462 27.74 -11.78 -2.58
CA ILE A 462 26.56 -12.28 -3.29
C ILE A 462 26.71 -12.14 -4.81
N MET A 463 27.36 -11.08 -5.31
CA MET A 463 27.61 -10.87 -6.73
C MET A 463 28.68 -11.82 -7.29
N ASN A 464 29.63 -12.23 -6.46
CA ASN A 464 30.72 -13.14 -6.83
C ASN A 464 30.38 -14.62 -6.59
N ALA A 465 29.20 -14.94 -6.05
CA ALA A 465 28.76 -16.31 -5.83
C ALA A 465 28.61 -17.07 -7.16
N GLN A 466 29.33 -18.19 -7.30
CA GLN A 466 29.32 -19.04 -8.50
C GLN A 466 28.59 -20.37 -8.31
N SER A 467 28.18 -20.71 -7.09
CA SER A 467 27.40 -21.91 -6.77
C SER A 467 26.25 -21.58 -5.82
N GLY A 468 25.24 -22.46 -5.78
CA GLY A 468 24.13 -22.34 -4.83
C GLY A 468 24.60 -22.23 -3.37
N ARG A 469 25.62 -23.00 -2.98
CA ARG A 469 26.24 -22.91 -1.65
C ARG A 469 26.91 -21.57 -1.39
N ALA A 470 27.65 -21.02 -2.34
CA ALA A 470 28.29 -19.72 -2.17
C ALA A 470 27.24 -18.62 -1.98
N PHE A 471 26.16 -18.66 -2.75
CA PHE A 471 25.05 -17.71 -2.68
C PHE A 471 24.31 -17.78 -1.33
N ALA A 472 23.91 -18.99 -0.91
CA ALA A 472 23.24 -19.21 0.38
C ALA A 472 24.14 -18.84 1.57
N SER A 473 25.46 -19.13 1.46
CA SER A 473 26.43 -18.77 2.49
C SER A 473 26.58 -17.27 2.67
N ALA A 474 26.54 -16.49 1.58
CA ALA A 474 26.61 -15.03 1.65
C ALA A 474 25.39 -14.45 2.39
N ILE A 475 24.18 -14.98 2.12
CA ILE A 475 22.95 -14.60 2.86
C ILE A 475 23.07 -14.98 4.34
N TYR A 476 23.49 -16.21 4.64
CA TYR A 476 23.63 -16.69 6.01
C TYR A 476 24.65 -15.85 6.81
N ARG A 477 25.80 -15.52 6.22
CA ARG A 477 26.81 -14.64 6.87
C ARG A 477 26.29 -13.23 7.09
N PHE A 478 25.53 -12.67 6.15
CA PHE A 478 24.86 -11.39 6.36
C PHE A 478 23.85 -11.45 7.52
N MET A 479 23.07 -12.52 7.64
CA MET A 479 22.18 -12.71 8.80
C MET A 479 22.97 -12.74 10.13
N GLN A 480 24.17 -13.33 10.13
CA GLN A 480 25.05 -13.34 11.30
C GLN A 480 25.67 -11.97 11.60
N SER A 481 26.09 -11.22 10.58
CA SER A 481 26.76 -9.92 10.77
C SER A 481 25.83 -8.88 11.39
N ILE A 482 24.52 -9.00 11.16
CA ILE A 482 23.50 -8.14 11.78
C ILE A 482 22.89 -8.74 13.06
N SER A 483 23.36 -9.91 13.51
CA SER A 483 22.81 -10.64 14.67
C SER A 483 21.30 -10.90 14.59
N LEU A 484 20.81 -11.24 13.39
CA LEU A 484 19.41 -11.52 13.14
C LEU A 484 18.85 -12.68 13.99
N PRO A 485 19.57 -13.82 14.16
CA PRO A 485 19.08 -14.90 15.02
C PRO A 485 18.85 -14.45 16.47
N GLU A 486 19.78 -13.69 17.04
CA GLU A 486 19.70 -13.16 18.40
C GLU A 486 18.51 -12.20 18.54
N TYR A 487 18.29 -11.31 17.56
CA TYR A 487 17.12 -10.45 17.50
C TYR A 487 15.81 -11.26 17.54
N LEU A 488 15.69 -12.29 16.71
CA LEU A 488 14.48 -13.12 16.65
C LEU A 488 14.25 -13.87 17.98
N MET A 489 15.32 -14.36 18.63
CA MET A 489 15.24 -15.02 19.94
C MET A 489 14.81 -14.06 21.05
N GLN A 490 15.38 -12.85 21.11
CA GLN A 490 14.99 -11.84 22.10
C GLN A 490 13.52 -11.44 21.95
N HIS A 491 13.06 -11.20 20.71
CA HIS A 491 11.68 -10.85 20.45
C HIS A 491 10.69 -12.00 20.73
N LYS A 492 11.11 -13.24 20.50
CA LYS A 492 10.36 -14.43 20.93
C LYS A 492 10.16 -14.44 22.44
N ASP A 493 11.20 -14.18 23.22
CA ASP A 493 11.11 -14.20 24.68
C ASP A 493 10.28 -13.02 25.21
N MET A 494 10.43 -11.82 24.64
CA MET A 494 9.55 -10.67 24.94
C MET A 494 8.08 -10.96 24.66
N ALA A 495 7.76 -11.61 23.53
CA ALA A 495 6.39 -12.00 23.20
C ALA A 495 5.84 -13.01 24.20
N LYS A 496 6.64 -13.98 24.67
CA LYS A 496 6.23 -14.91 25.74
C LYS A 496 5.95 -14.18 27.05
N ASP A 497 6.83 -13.26 27.44
CA ASP A 497 6.69 -12.49 28.69
C ASP A 497 5.43 -11.61 28.67
N ASN A 498 5.02 -11.14 27.49
CA ASN A 498 3.76 -10.40 27.27
C ASN A 498 2.52 -11.31 27.12
N GLY A 499 2.67 -12.64 27.19
CA GLY A 499 1.58 -13.60 27.02
C GLY A 499 1.16 -13.83 25.56
N GLU A 500 1.91 -13.33 24.59
CA GLU A 500 1.64 -13.40 23.15
C GLU A 500 2.21 -14.68 22.53
N GLN A 501 1.72 -15.85 22.98
CA GLN A 501 2.28 -17.15 22.61
C GLN A 501 2.32 -17.42 21.09
N TYR A 502 1.31 -16.96 20.35
CA TYR A 502 1.28 -17.10 18.88
C TYR A 502 2.42 -16.31 18.24
N ILE A 503 2.61 -15.05 18.64
CA ILE A 503 3.67 -14.18 18.11
C ILE A 503 5.04 -14.78 18.44
N ALA A 504 5.24 -15.29 19.65
CA ALA A 504 6.47 -15.99 20.01
C ALA A 504 6.79 -17.20 19.12
N LEU A 505 5.77 -17.99 18.75
CA LEU A 505 5.91 -19.12 17.83
C LEU A 505 6.32 -18.66 16.43
N THR A 506 5.79 -17.52 15.94
CA THR A 506 6.15 -17.01 14.62
C THR A 506 7.64 -16.68 14.51
N PHE A 507 8.25 -16.07 15.54
CA PHE A 507 9.68 -15.75 15.52
C PHE A 507 10.58 -17.00 15.42
N ASP A 508 10.22 -18.08 16.11
CA ASP A 508 10.93 -19.37 16.03
C ASP A 508 10.85 -19.94 14.60
N GLN A 509 9.64 -19.94 14.03
CA GLN A 509 9.40 -20.47 12.70
C GLN A 509 10.06 -19.65 11.60
N ILE A 510 10.22 -18.33 11.75
CA ILE A 510 10.96 -17.52 10.78
C ILE A 510 12.41 -17.97 10.68
N LEU A 511 13.09 -18.19 11.82
CA LEU A 511 14.48 -18.62 11.81
C LEU A 511 14.62 -20.02 11.19
N THR A 512 13.75 -20.95 11.60
CA THR A 512 13.73 -22.30 11.02
C THR A 512 13.41 -22.28 9.52
N GLY A 513 12.43 -21.48 9.10
CA GLY A 513 12.03 -21.34 7.71
C GLY A 513 13.14 -20.75 6.84
N LEU A 514 13.84 -19.72 7.33
CA LEU A 514 15.01 -19.16 6.66
C LEU A 514 16.13 -20.19 6.46
N ASN A 515 16.49 -20.92 7.52
CA ASN A 515 17.55 -21.93 7.43
C ASN A 515 17.16 -23.08 6.50
N GLN A 516 15.95 -23.62 6.63
CA GLN A 516 15.45 -24.67 5.74
C GLN A 516 15.43 -24.20 4.29
N MET A 517 15.04 -22.95 4.04
CA MET A 517 15.00 -22.37 2.71
C MET A 517 16.40 -22.27 2.08
N LEU A 518 17.41 -21.88 2.86
CA LEU A 518 18.81 -21.87 2.42
C LEU A 518 19.33 -23.29 2.19
N ASP A 519 19.01 -24.24 3.07
CA ASP A 519 19.40 -25.65 2.92
C ASP A 519 18.79 -26.27 1.66
N ASP A 520 17.49 -26.07 1.42
CA ASP A 520 16.80 -26.51 0.20
C ASP A 520 17.41 -25.86 -1.04
N PHE A 521 17.75 -24.56 -0.98
CA PHE A 521 18.37 -23.85 -2.09
C PHE A 521 19.75 -24.45 -2.42
N VAL A 522 20.59 -24.71 -1.42
CA VAL A 522 21.88 -25.38 -1.63
C VAL A 522 21.67 -26.77 -2.20
N LEU A 523 20.73 -27.52 -1.65
CA LEU A 523 20.48 -28.90 -2.05
C LEU A 523 20.16 -29.03 -3.54
N ILE A 524 19.43 -28.06 -4.09
CA ILE A 524 18.96 -28.09 -5.47
C ILE A 524 19.95 -27.42 -6.43
N MET A 525 20.64 -26.36 -5.98
CA MET A 525 21.36 -25.43 -6.88
C MET A 525 22.89 -25.53 -6.81
N ASP A 526 23.50 -26.35 -5.94
CA ASP A 526 24.97 -26.40 -5.80
C ASP A 526 25.68 -26.95 -7.05
N ASP A 527 25.07 -27.92 -7.74
CA ASP A 527 25.64 -28.58 -8.92
C ASP A 527 25.31 -27.86 -10.25
N VAL A 528 24.55 -26.75 -10.21
CA VAL A 528 24.08 -26.03 -11.40
C VAL A 528 24.72 -24.63 -11.46
N VAL A 529 25.34 -24.31 -12.60
CA VAL A 529 25.89 -22.97 -12.84
C VAL A 529 24.76 -22.03 -13.25
N LEU A 530 24.43 -21.07 -12.38
CA LEU A 530 23.35 -20.10 -12.58
C LEU A 530 23.90 -18.67 -12.53
N SER A 531 23.23 -17.74 -13.22
CA SER A 531 23.51 -16.32 -13.06
C SER A 531 22.93 -15.81 -11.74
N TYR A 532 23.55 -14.76 -11.18
CA TYR A 532 23.06 -14.08 -9.98
C TYR A 532 21.57 -13.71 -10.07
N GLN A 533 21.13 -13.22 -11.23
CA GLN A 533 19.73 -12.85 -11.46
C GLN A 533 18.79 -14.04 -11.32
N VAL A 534 19.15 -15.19 -11.88
CA VAL A 534 18.34 -16.41 -11.82
C VAL A 534 18.34 -16.98 -10.39
N MET A 535 19.47 -16.92 -9.68
CA MET A 535 19.54 -17.32 -8.27
C MET A 535 18.63 -16.46 -7.38
N CYS A 536 18.61 -15.14 -7.60
CA CYS A 536 17.69 -14.24 -6.90
C CYS A 536 16.23 -14.56 -7.19
N ASP A 537 15.89 -14.83 -8.45
CA ASP A 537 14.52 -15.17 -8.82
C ASP A 537 14.07 -16.48 -8.16
N ILE A 538 14.93 -17.52 -8.15
CA ILE A 538 14.66 -18.82 -7.52
C ILE A 538 14.47 -18.70 -6.01
N ILE A 539 15.35 -17.99 -5.31
CA ILE A 539 15.19 -17.88 -3.84
C ILE A 539 13.94 -17.06 -3.49
N ASP A 540 13.57 -16.07 -4.32
CA ASP A 540 12.35 -15.29 -4.15
C ASP A 540 11.08 -16.14 -4.32
N VAL A 541 11.06 -17.04 -5.32
CA VAL A 541 10.03 -18.09 -5.49
C VAL A 541 9.83 -18.87 -4.19
N GLY A 542 10.91 -19.29 -3.54
CA GLY A 542 10.79 -20.04 -2.29
C GLY A 542 10.32 -19.19 -1.11
N PHE A 543 10.78 -17.95 -0.97
CA PHE A 543 10.27 -17.04 0.06
C PHE A 543 8.77 -16.73 -0.11
N LEU A 544 8.27 -16.67 -1.35
CA LEU A 544 6.84 -16.51 -1.66
C LEU A 544 6.01 -17.72 -1.22
N ALA A 545 6.60 -18.91 -1.20
CA ALA A 545 5.95 -20.16 -0.83
C ALA A 545 6.02 -20.49 0.68
N LEU A 546 6.79 -19.73 1.48
CA LEU A 546 6.93 -19.99 2.92
C LEU A 546 5.67 -19.59 3.70
N GLU A 547 5.15 -20.54 4.47
CA GLU A 547 3.96 -20.40 5.31
C GLU A 547 4.28 -20.68 6.78
N PHE A 548 3.68 -19.92 7.69
CA PHE A 548 3.67 -20.27 9.10
C PHE A 548 2.89 -21.58 9.33
N ASN A 549 3.47 -22.47 10.12
CA ASN A 549 2.76 -23.61 10.68
C ASN A 549 1.71 -23.13 11.68
N ALA A 550 0.50 -23.70 11.57
CA ALA A 550 -0.58 -23.42 12.51
C ALA A 550 -0.14 -23.70 13.95
N ALA A 551 -0.55 -22.82 14.87
CA ALA A 551 -0.28 -23.02 16.28
C ALA A 551 -0.93 -24.33 16.78
N PRO A 552 -0.24 -25.10 17.64
CA PRO A 552 -0.82 -26.29 18.26
C PRO A 552 -2.16 -25.97 18.95
N GLN A 553 -3.11 -26.91 18.89
CA GLN A 553 -4.42 -26.77 19.50
C GLN A 553 -4.31 -26.67 21.02
N GLY A 554 -4.90 -25.61 21.60
CA GLY A 554 -5.04 -25.46 23.05
C GLY A 554 -6.21 -26.26 23.63
N LEU A 555 -6.31 -26.34 24.96
CA LEU A 555 -7.33 -27.14 25.66
C LEU A 555 -8.75 -26.55 25.59
N ASP A 556 -8.90 -25.22 25.56
CA ASP A 556 -10.19 -24.54 25.53
C ASP A 556 -10.20 -23.38 24.53
N GLN A 557 -10.49 -23.70 23.28
CA GLN A 557 -10.46 -22.77 22.15
C GLN A 557 -11.58 -23.09 21.16
N ILE A 558 -12.14 -22.07 20.52
CA ILE A 558 -13.03 -22.29 19.38
C ILE A 558 -12.22 -22.81 18.18
N GLN A 559 -12.85 -23.62 17.33
CA GLN A 559 -12.23 -24.06 16.08
C GLN A 559 -12.75 -23.23 14.91
N ILE A 560 -11.89 -22.53 14.18
CA ILE A 560 -12.24 -21.78 12.96
C ILE A 560 -11.61 -22.49 11.77
N LEU A 561 -12.39 -23.27 11.02
CA LEU A 561 -11.84 -24.21 10.04
C LEU A 561 -12.48 -24.08 8.65
N ASN A 562 -11.69 -24.28 7.60
CA ASN A 562 -12.21 -24.34 6.24
C ASN A 562 -13.04 -25.62 6.03
N LEU A 563 -14.18 -25.50 5.35
CA LEU A 563 -15.08 -26.62 5.06
C LEU A 563 -14.44 -27.82 4.33
N ASP A 564 -13.39 -27.64 3.52
CA ASP A 564 -12.67 -28.75 2.86
C ASP A 564 -11.87 -29.59 3.85
N LEU A 565 -11.27 -28.93 4.84
CA LEU A 565 -10.38 -29.51 5.84
C LEU A 565 -11.07 -29.78 7.18
N ALA A 566 -12.31 -29.29 7.35
CA ALA A 566 -13.09 -29.34 8.57
C ALA A 566 -13.41 -30.79 8.96
N LYS A 567 -12.48 -31.39 9.69
CA LYS A 567 -12.72 -32.59 10.52
C LYS A 567 -12.94 -32.14 11.95
N VAL A 568 -13.99 -31.34 12.09
CA VAL A 568 -14.57 -31.03 13.39
C VAL A 568 -15.26 -32.31 13.86
N GLU A 569 -15.14 -32.70 15.12
CA GLU A 569 -15.97 -33.78 15.64
C GLU A 569 -16.62 -33.36 16.95
N ASN A 570 -17.91 -33.68 17.08
CA ASN A 570 -18.64 -33.62 18.34
C ASN A 570 -18.67 -32.23 19.00
N LYS A 571 -18.83 -31.15 18.23
CA LYS A 571 -19.06 -29.81 18.78
C LYS A 571 -20.52 -29.63 19.12
N LYS A 572 -20.82 -28.98 20.25
CA LYS A 572 -22.20 -28.67 20.63
C LYS A 572 -22.80 -27.66 19.66
N HIS A 573 -22.06 -26.60 19.37
CA HIS A 573 -22.51 -25.50 18.53
C HIS A 573 -21.62 -25.36 17.30
N VAL A 574 -22.24 -25.28 16.12
CA VAL A 574 -21.52 -25.12 14.85
C VAL A 574 -22.09 -23.92 14.11
N PHE A 575 -21.23 -22.96 13.81
CA PHE A 575 -21.52 -21.82 12.95
C PHE A 575 -21.01 -22.12 11.54
N VAL A 576 -21.81 -21.87 10.52
CA VAL A 576 -21.41 -21.93 9.11
C VAL A 576 -21.68 -20.57 8.50
N CYS A 577 -20.61 -19.84 8.18
CA CYS A 577 -20.68 -18.46 7.73
C CYS A 577 -20.40 -18.32 6.23
N GLY A 578 -20.82 -17.18 5.67
CA GLY A 578 -20.66 -16.88 4.25
C GLY A 578 -21.39 -17.86 3.36
N VAL A 579 -22.59 -18.29 3.75
CA VAL A 579 -23.39 -19.24 2.98
C VAL A 579 -24.10 -18.53 1.81
N ASN A 580 -23.30 -17.94 0.93
CA ASN A 580 -23.68 -17.16 -0.24
C ASN A 580 -23.57 -17.98 -1.54
N ASP A 581 -24.33 -17.66 -2.60
CA ASP A 581 -24.36 -18.46 -3.85
C ASP A 581 -23.04 -18.46 -4.63
N ASP A 582 -22.18 -17.46 -4.42
CA ASP A 582 -20.83 -17.35 -4.99
C ASP A 582 -19.72 -17.91 -4.08
N ILE A 583 -20.09 -18.44 -2.90
CA ILE A 583 -19.17 -19.01 -1.93
C ILE A 583 -19.49 -20.49 -1.69
N LEU A 584 -20.76 -20.84 -1.49
CA LEU A 584 -21.24 -22.19 -1.25
C LEU A 584 -22.52 -22.46 -2.08
N PRO A 585 -22.52 -23.39 -3.06
CA PRO A 585 -21.40 -24.22 -3.48
C PRO A 585 -20.26 -23.39 -4.06
N ARG A 586 -19.02 -23.84 -3.84
CA ARG A 586 -17.82 -23.15 -4.34
C ARG A 586 -17.86 -23.07 -5.87
N PRO A 587 -17.90 -21.86 -6.47
CA PRO A 587 -17.81 -21.72 -7.90
C PRO A 587 -16.41 -22.11 -8.33
N MET A 588 -16.31 -23.11 -9.19
CA MET A 588 -15.02 -23.56 -9.69
C MET A 588 -14.69 -22.82 -10.98
N LYS A 589 -13.59 -22.08 -10.97
CA LYS A 589 -13.03 -21.44 -12.16
C LYS A 589 -11.99 -22.37 -12.77
N GLU A 590 -12.07 -22.59 -14.08
CA GLU A 590 -11.03 -23.29 -14.83
C GLU A 590 -9.75 -22.43 -14.91
N ASP A 591 -8.94 -22.43 -13.85
CA ASP A 591 -7.60 -21.83 -13.84
C ASP A 591 -6.47 -22.89 -13.82
N ALA A 592 -6.84 -24.14 -14.10
CA ALA A 592 -5.94 -25.29 -14.17
C ALA A 592 -5.19 -25.36 -15.52
N LEU A 593 -3.94 -25.84 -15.50
CA LEU A 593 -3.16 -26.05 -16.74
C LEU A 593 -3.78 -27.14 -17.62
N ILE A 594 -4.35 -28.18 -16.97
CA ILE A 594 -5.12 -29.26 -17.59
C ILE A 594 -6.61 -28.98 -17.34
N THR A 595 -7.35 -28.78 -18.41
CA THR A 595 -8.81 -28.55 -18.39
C THR A 595 -9.57 -29.85 -18.15
N ASP A 596 -10.85 -29.78 -17.77
CA ASP A 596 -11.67 -30.98 -17.53
C ASP A 596 -11.86 -31.83 -18.79
N GLN A 597 -11.96 -31.19 -19.95
CA GLN A 597 -12.03 -31.90 -21.22
C GLN A 597 -10.74 -32.67 -21.49
N GLU A 598 -9.58 -32.05 -21.23
CA GLU A 598 -8.28 -32.70 -21.35
C GLU A 598 -8.16 -33.86 -20.36
N LYS A 599 -8.60 -33.69 -19.10
CA LYS A 599 -8.63 -34.77 -18.09
C LYS A 599 -9.45 -35.97 -18.56
N ARG A 600 -10.65 -35.75 -19.10
CA ARG A 600 -11.50 -36.85 -19.61
C ARG A 600 -10.83 -37.60 -20.76
N VAL A 601 -10.21 -36.87 -21.69
CA VAL A 601 -9.44 -37.49 -22.80
C VAL A 601 -8.28 -38.32 -22.26
N MET A 602 -7.55 -37.82 -21.26
CA MET A 602 -6.47 -38.56 -20.61
C MET A 602 -6.98 -39.83 -19.92
N GLN A 603 -8.11 -39.77 -19.22
CA GLN A 603 -8.71 -40.93 -18.55
C GLN A 603 -9.20 -41.99 -19.56
N GLU A 604 -9.94 -41.58 -20.59
CA GLU A 604 -10.53 -42.47 -21.59
C GLU A 604 -9.46 -43.13 -22.47
N LEU A 605 -8.52 -42.34 -22.98
CA LEU A 605 -7.50 -42.87 -23.87
C LEU A 605 -6.38 -43.54 -23.09
N GLY A 606 -5.95 -42.98 -21.95
CA GLY A 606 -4.80 -43.45 -21.18
C GLY A 606 -5.08 -44.62 -20.26
N GLU A 607 -6.34 -44.97 -20.01
CA GLU A 607 -6.75 -45.93 -18.97
C GLU A 607 -6.18 -45.56 -17.58
N ILE A 608 -5.99 -44.25 -17.34
CA ILE A 608 -5.47 -43.70 -16.08
C ILE A 608 -6.59 -43.06 -15.25
N GLN A 609 -6.42 -43.06 -13.93
CA GLN A 609 -7.30 -42.32 -13.03
C GLN A 609 -6.68 -40.94 -12.75
N LEU A 610 -7.51 -39.90 -12.65
CA LEU A 610 -7.10 -38.52 -12.37
C LEU A 610 -8.03 -37.92 -11.31
N ALA A 611 -7.69 -36.72 -10.83
CA ALA A 611 -8.56 -36.02 -9.90
C ALA A 611 -9.93 -35.72 -10.53
N PRO A 612 -11.00 -35.69 -9.70
CA PRO A 612 -12.34 -35.37 -10.18
C PRO A 612 -12.36 -34.05 -10.96
N THR A 613 -13.18 -34.01 -12.01
CA THR A 613 -13.44 -32.80 -12.79
C THR A 613 -14.30 -31.81 -12.00
N THR A 614 -14.33 -30.56 -12.45
CA THR A 614 -15.07 -29.47 -11.81
C THR A 614 -16.54 -29.78 -11.58
N ASP A 615 -17.22 -30.36 -12.58
CA ASP A 615 -18.63 -30.72 -12.49
C ASP A 615 -18.90 -31.77 -11.41
N VAL A 616 -17.97 -32.71 -11.24
CA VAL A 616 -18.04 -33.73 -10.19
C VAL A 616 -17.83 -33.12 -8.81
N LEU A 617 -16.86 -32.21 -8.67
CA LEU A 617 -16.61 -31.54 -7.40
C LEU A 617 -17.76 -30.61 -6.99
N ILE A 618 -18.42 -29.94 -7.94
CA ILE A 618 -19.63 -29.14 -7.68
C ILE A 618 -20.76 -30.01 -7.14
N GLN A 619 -20.92 -31.25 -7.64
CA GLN A 619 -21.90 -32.20 -7.09
C GLN A 619 -21.57 -32.57 -5.64
N ASP A 620 -20.29 -32.68 -5.30
CA ASP A 620 -19.83 -33.00 -3.94
C ASP A 620 -20.02 -31.83 -2.96
N GLU A 621 -20.22 -30.59 -3.41
CA GLU A 621 -20.45 -29.44 -2.51
C GLU A 621 -21.71 -29.61 -1.64
N TRP A 622 -22.71 -30.35 -2.11
CA TRP A 622 -23.88 -30.68 -1.30
C TRP A 622 -23.50 -31.59 -0.11
N PHE A 623 -22.59 -32.53 -0.33
CA PHE A 623 -22.01 -33.37 0.73
C PHE A 623 -21.10 -32.59 1.68
N VAL A 624 -20.36 -31.60 1.17
CA VAL A 624 -19.55 -30.68 2.02
C VAL A 624 -20.46 -29.90 2.96
N PHE A 625 -21.55 -29.32 2.45
CA PHE A 625 -22.52 -28.61 3.29
C PHE A 625 -23.24 -29.54 4.28
N TYR A 626 -23.62 -30.76 3.86
CA TYR A 626 -24.12 -31.80 4.75
C TYR A 626 -23.16 -32.09 5.91
N ASN A 627 -21.87 -32.27 5.61
CA ASN A 627 -20.88 -32.50 6.65
C ASN A 627 -20.78 -31.30 7.60
N ALA A 628 -20.77 -30.07 7.07
CA ALA A 628 -20.67 -28.84 7.83
C ALA A 628 -21.71 -28.80 8.96
N VAL A 629 -22.99 -28.92 8.61
CA VAL A 629 -24.10 -28.74 9.55
C VAL A 629 -24.29 -29.94 10.47
N THR A 630 -23.98 -31.14 9.99
CA THR A 630 -24.13 -32.37 10.78
C THR A 630 -23.04 -32.56 11.81
N HIS A 631 -22.07 -31.65 11.94
CA HIS A 631 -21.08 -31.67 13.02
C HIS A 631 -21.67 -31.36 14.41
N ALA A 632 -22.77 -30.59 14.45
CA ALA A 632 -23.37 -30.13 15.69
C ALA A 632 -24.02 -31.25 16.50
N GLN A 633 -23.98 -31.11 17.83
CA GLN A 633 -24.71 -31.97 18.77
C GLN A 633 -25.93 -31.25 19.38
N ALA A 634 -25.88 -29.92 19.51
CA ALA A 634 -26.91 -29.11 20.14
C ALA A 634 -27.56 -28.13 19.16
N SER A 635 -26.79 -27.23 18.53
CA SER A 635 -27.36 -26.24 17.59
C SER A 635 -26.45 -25.88 16.40
N VAL A 636 -27.09 -25.47 15.31
CA VAL A 636 -26.46 -25.01 14.07
C VAL A 636 -26.86 -23.56 13.80
N TYR A 637 -25.88 -22.73 13.48
CA TYR A 637 -26.08 -21.33 13.09
C TYR A 637 -25.61 -21.15 11.65
N LEU A 638 -26.50 -20.73 10.78
CA LEU A 638 -26.24 -20.46 9.36
C LEU A 638 -26.33 -18.96 9.12
N SER A 639 -25.33 -18.38 8.45
CA SER A 639 -25.32 -16.95 8.18
C SER A 639 -24.80 -16.62 6.78
N TYR A 640 -25.25 -15.48 6.24
CA TYR A 640 -24.77 -14.95 4.96
C TYR A 640 -24.74 -13.42 4.95
N SER A 641 -23.88 -12.86 4.09
CA SER A 641 -23.73 -11.43 3.90
C SER A 641 -24.45 -10.92 2.65
N LEU A 642 -24.90 -9.67 2.66
CA LEU A 642 -25.43 -8.97 1.48
C LEU A 642 -24.35 -8.25 0.67
N MET A 643 -23.15 -8.05 1.21
CA MET A 643 -22.03 -7.41 0.51
C MET A 643 -20.70 -8.11 0.76
N ASN A 644 -19.87 -8.20 -0.28
CA ASN A 644 -18.49 -8.70 -0.15
C ASN A 644 -17.53 -7.59 0.37
N MET A 645 -16.24 -7.92 0.52
CA MET A 645 -15.22 -6.96 0.99
C MET A 645 -15.00 -5.76 0.04
N ASN A 646 -15.42 -5.88 -1.23
CA ASN A 646 -15.36 -4.83 -2.24
C ASN A 646 -16.67 -4.01 -2.34
N GLN A 647 -17.61 -4.22 -1.41
CA GLN A 647 -18.94 -3.58 -1.40
C GLN A 647 -19.84 -3.96 -2.59
N GLU A 648 -19.59 -5.11 -3.23
CA GLU A 648 -20.47 -5.66 -4.27
C GLU A 648 -21.56 -6.53 -3.64
N ALA A 649 -22.77 -6.50 -4.22
CA ALA A 649 -23.92 -7.23 -3.69
C ALA A 649 -23.76 -8.75 -3.81
N MET A 650 -24.07 -9.46 -2.73
CA MET A 650 -24.06 -10.91 -2.62
C MET A 650 -25.50 -11.45 -2.45
N ARG A 651 -25.71 -12.72 -2.78
CA ARG A 651 -27.00 -13.40 -2.63
C ARG A 651 -26.87 -14.60 -1.70
N PRO A 652 -27.93 -14.99 -0.96
CA PRO A 652 -27.92 -16.22 -0.18
C PRO A 652 -27.74 -17.43 -1.10
N SER A 653 -27.08 -18.47 -0.59
CA SER A 653 -26.92 -19.73 -1.30
C SER A 653 -28.26 -20.39 -1.61
N ARG A 654 -28.34 -21.04 -2.78
CA ARG A 654 -29.45 -21.95 -3.11
C ARG A 654 -29.67 -23.05 -2.07
N TYR A 655 -28.62 -23.44 -1.34
CA TYR A 655 -28.67 -24.44 -0.26
C TYR A 655 -29.46 -23.93 0.94
N LEU A 656 -29.30 -22.65 1.29
CA LEU A 656 -30.10 -22.01 2.34
C LEU A 656 -31.56 -21.92 1.93
N SER A 657 -31.86 -21.42 0.73
CA SER A 657 -33.25 -21.27 0.27
C SER A 657 -34.01 -22.60 0.24
N ARG A 658 -33.30 -23.72 0.03
CA ARG A 658 -33.88 -25.07 0.15
C ARG A 658 -34.19 -25.41 1.62
N LEU A 659 -33.24 -25.22 2.54
CA LEU A 659 -33.44 -25.51 3.96
C LEU A 659 -34.49 -24.61 4.60
N GLU A 660 -34.48 -23.31 4.28
CA GLU A 660 -35.48 -22.32 4.72
C GLU A 660 -36.89 -22.80 4.37
N ARG A 661 -37.11 -23.23 3.12
CA ARG A 661 -38.41 -23.75 2.67
C ARG A 661 -38.79 -25.07 3.32
N GLN A 662 -37.85 -26.00 3.48
CA GLN A 662 -38.13 -27.33 4.02
C GLN A 662 -38.37 -27.30 5.53
N LEU A 663 -37.57 -26.55 6.27
CA LEU A 663 -37.59 -26.54 7.74
C LEU A 663 -38.38 -25.36 8.33
N ASN A 664 -38.93 -24.48 7.48
CA ASN A 664 -39.66 -23.27 7.89
C ASN A 664 -38.83 -22.39 8.84
N LEU A 665 -37.56 -22.12 8.44
CA LEU A 665 -36.63 -21.30 9.21
C LEU A 665 -37.00 -19.82 9.11
N GLU A 666 -37.03 -19.13 10.24
CA GLU A 666 -37.12 -17.66 10.25
C GLU A 666 -35.73 -17.05 10.04
N VAL A 667 -35.62 -16.14 9.07
CA VAL A 667 -34.39 -15.40 8.81
C VAL A 667 -34.31 -14.20 9.74
N GLN A 668 -33.33 -14.18 10.63
CA GLN A 668 -33.02 -13.04 11.47
C GLN A 668 -32.33 -11.95 10.63
N ASP A 669 -33.01 -10.83 10.44
CA ASP A 669 -32.51 -9.70 9.66
C ASP A 669 -31.63 -8.77 10.50
N MET A 670 -30.31 -8.94 10.41
CA MET A 670 -29.33 -8.11 11.11
C MET A 670 -28.95 -6.85 10.32
N THR A 671 -29.69 -6.53 9.25
CA THR A 671 -29.52 -5.28 8.48
C THR A 671 -30.38 -4.14 9.01
N GLN A 672 -31.43 -4.46 9.77
CA GLN A 672 -32.33 -3.50 10.38
C GLN A 672 -31.92 -3.20 11.83
N ASP A 673 -32.29 -2.00 12.28
CA ASP A 673 -32.20 -1.46 13.64
C ASP A 673 -31.77 -2.48 14.71
N MET A 674 -30.47 -2.51 14.97
CA MET A 674 -29.90 -3.36 16.01
C MET A 674 -30.29 -2.81 17.39
N ASN A 675 -30.74 -3.68 18.27
CA ASN A 675 -30.92 -3.34 19.67
C ASN A 675 -29.56 -2.89 20.24
N PRO A 676 -29.48 -1.70 20.87
CA PRO A 676 -28.21 -1.17 21.36
C PRO A 676 -27.43 -2.12 22.27
N LYS A 677 -28.13 -2.97 23.03
CA LYS A 677 -27.51 -4.00 23.90
C LYS A 677 -26.73 -5.06 23.12
N ASP A 678 -27.19 -5.40 21.93
CA ASP A 678 -26.64 -6.49 21.10
C ASP A 678 -25.41 -5.99 20.31
N CYS A 679 -25.23 -4.67 20.22
CA CYS A 679 -24.08 -4.03 19.57
C CYS A 679 -22.90 -3.76 20.51
N ILE A 680 -23.11 -3.72 21.83
CA ILE A 680 -22.04 -3.46 22.81
C ILE A 680 -21.33 -4.77 23.13
N THR A 681 -20.60 -5.26 22.14
CA THR A 681 -19.83 -6.51 22.24
C THR A 681 -18.51 -6.30 22.98
N THR A 682 -17.94 -5.10 22.88
CA THR A 682 -16.81 -4.57 23.65
C THR A 682 -17.05 -3.11 24.00
N TYR A 683 -16.29 -2.61 24.97
CA TYR A 683 -16.30 -1.19 25.31
C TYR A 683 -15.96 -0.30 24.10
N GLN A 684 -15.04 -0.72 23.23
CA GLN A 684 -14.66 0.00 22.01
C GLN A 684 -15.68 -0.12 20.87
N ALA A 685 -16.39 -1.24 20.71
CA ALA A 685 -17.43 -1.34 19.70
C ALA A 685 -18.63 -0.44 20.04
N GLY A 686 -19.01 -0.40 21.32
CA GLY A 686 -20.15 0.40 21.79
C GLY A 686 -20.00 1.89 21.49
N ILE A 687 -18.79 2.47 21.57
CA ILE A 687 -18.63 3.90 21.24
C ILE A 687 -18.88 4.21 19.77
N LYS A 688 -18.43 3.36 18.85
CA LYS A 688 -18.65 3.58 17.42
C LYS A 688 -20.14 3.67 17.14
N HIS A 689 -20.92 2.73 17.67
CA HIS A 689 -22.36 2.74 17.50
C HIS A 689 -23.04 3.90 18.22
N ALA A 690 -22.60 4.23 19.43
CA ALA A 690 -23.13 5.36 20.19
C ALA A 690 -22.91 6.70 19.46
N VAL A 691 -21.75 6.89 18.81
CA VAL A 691 -21.48 8.09 17.99
C VAL A 691 -22.34 8.08 16.72
N SER A 692 -22.44 6.95 16.02
CA SER A 692 -23.23 6.85 14.78
C SER A 692 -24.74 7.01 14.98
N HIS A 693 -25.26 6.72 16.18
CA HIS A 693 -26.68 6.76 16.52
C HIS A 693 -26.96 7.78 17.63
N ILE A 694 -26.18 8.86 17.72
CA ILE A 694 -26.32 9.83 18.79
C ILE A 694 -27.69 10.52 18.82
N GLU A 695 -28.32 10.66 17.66
CA GLU A 695 -29.66 11.25 17.51
C GLU A 695 -30.80 10.24 17.70
N ASP A 696 -30.49 8.96 17.95
CA ASP A 696 -31.48 7.90 18.18
C ASP A 696 -31.76 7.72 19.69
N ASP A 697 -32.99 7.99 20.10
CA ASP A 697 -33.44 7.89 21.49
C ASP A 697 -33.17 6.52 22.14
N ARG A 698 -33.16 5.43 21.35
CA ARG A 698 -32.86 4.07 21.85
C ARG A 698 -31.43 3.97 22.39
N TRP A 699 -30.51 4.76 21.84
CA TRP A 699 -29.10 4.79 22.21
C TRP A 699 -28.80 5.80 23.32
N SER A 700 -29.76 6.65 23.71
CA SER A 700 -29.56 7.77 24.63
C SER A 700 -28.86 7.40 25.95
N GLN A 701 -29.24 6.26 26.56
CA GLN A 701 -28.62 5.79 27.81
C GLN A 701 -27.15 5.39 27.61
N ILE A 702 -26.86 4.70 26.51
CA ILE A 702 -25.51 4.21 26.17
C ILE A 702 -24.62 5.39 25.78
N VAL A 703 -25.14 6.30 24.95
CA VAL A 703 -24.51 7.58 24.61
C VAL A 703 -24.16 8.35 25.88
N ALA A 704 -25.10 8.48 26.83
CA ALA A 704 -24.86 9.19 28.08
C ALA A 704 -23.76 8.51 28.92
N GLU A 705 -23.76 7.17 28.99
CA GLU A 705 -22.76 6.40 29.72
C GLU A 705 -21.36 6.60 29.12
N TYR A 706 -21.20 6.41 27.80
CA TYR A 706 -19.93 6.63 27.11
C TYR A 706 -19.47 8.08 27.08
N ALA A 707 -20.39 9.04 26.93
CA ALA A 707 -20.05 10.47 26.98
C ALA A 707 -19.61 10.90 28.39
N SER A 708 -20.08 10.21 29.43
CA SER A 708 -19.66 10.45 30.81
C SER A 708 -18.29 9.85 31.13
N ASP A 709 -17.89 8.77 30.46
CA ASP A 709 -16.62 8.08 30.67
C ASP A 709 -15.41 8.95 30.28
N PRO A 710 -14.43 9.15 31.18
CA PRO A 710 -13.23 9.94 30.90
C PRO A 710 -12.42 9.53 29.66
N GLN A 711 -12.38 8.24 29.32
CA GLN A 711 -11.64 7.70 28.18
C GLN A 711 -12.29 8.09 26.84
N PHE A 712 -13.59 8.36 26.83
CA PHE A 712 -14.40 8.45 25.61
C PHE A 712 -15.14 9.77 25.43
N ARG A 713 -15.22 10.56 26.50
CA ARG A 713 -15.79 11.91 26.49
C ARG A 713 -15.29 12.78 25.34
N ASP A 714 -14.01 12.69 25.01
CA ASP A 714 -13.41 13.51 23.95
C ASP A 714 -13.88 13.11 22.54
N VAL A 715 -14.24 11.84 22.33
CA VAL A 715 -14.78 11.38 21.04
C VAL A 715 -16.15 12.00 20.77
N PHE A 716 -17.01 12.11 21.78
CA PHE A 716 -18.33 12.75 21.64
C PHE A 716 -18.23 14.26 21.41
N LYS A 717 -17.16 14.92 21.90
CA LYS A 717 -16.89 16.32 21.56
C LYS A 717 -16.65 16.54 20.06
N LEU A 718 -16.13 15.52 19.34
CA LEU A 718 -15.83 15.61 17.92
C LEU A 718 -17.08 15.71 17.02
N ILE A 719 -18.27 15.40 17.53
CA ILE A 719 -19.53 15.49 16.77
C ILE A 719 -19.85 16.95 16.41
N HIS A 720 -19.44 17.87 17.28
CA HIS A 720 -19.52 19.30 17.05
C HIS A 720 -18.19 19.89 16.57
N TYR A 721 -17.26 19.04 16.12
CA TYR A 721 -15.97 19.50 15.61
C TYR A 721 -16.19 20.46 14.45
N ARG A 722 -15.54 21.62 14.56
CA ARG A 722 -15.34 22.52 13.44
C ARG A 722 -13.84 22.65 13.23
N ASN A 723 -13.42 22.67 11.97
CA ASN A 723 -12.02 22.85 11.60
C ASN A 723 -11.61 24.32 11.75
N GLN A 724 -11.63 24.83 12.98
CA GLN A 724 -11.30 26.21 13.31
C GLN A 724 -9.95 26.25 14.01
N SER A 725 -9.11 27.21 13.64
CA SER A 725 -7.86 27.45 14.34
C SER A 725 -8.08 28.36 15.54
N GLU A 726 -7.31 28.13 16.60
CA GLU A 726 -7.30 29.01 17.77
C GLU A 726 -6.50 30.29 17.49
N THR A 727 -6.92 31.38 18.13
CA THR A 727 -6.20 32.65 18.04
C THR A 727 -4.98 32.58 18.96
N LEU A 728 -3.80 32.87 18.40
CA LEU A 728 -2.56 32.85 19.16
C LEU A 728 -2.59 33.91 20.28
N THR A 729 -2.09 33.54 21.45
CA THR A 729 -1.90 34.44 22.58
C THR A 729 -0.83 35.50 22.29
N ALA A 730 -0.82 36.58 23.07
CA ALA A 730 0.17 37.64 22.91
C ALA A 730 1.61 37.14 23.08
N ASP A 731 1.84 36.18 23.99
CA ASP A 731 3.15 35.59 24.25
C ASP A 731 3.61 34.69 23.10
N GLU A 732 2.71 33.91 22.50
CA GLU A 732 2.99 33.09 21.31
C GLU A 732 3.31 33.97 20.10
N VAL A 733 2.52 35.03 19.87
CA VAL A 733 2.76 36.02 18.81
C VAL A 733 4.12 36.68 18.98
N SER A 734 4.47 37.11 20.20
CA SER A 734 5.76 37.70 20.52
C SER A 734 6.91 36.72 20.27
N SER A 735 6.75 35.46 20.67
CA SER A 735 7.77 34.42 20.49
C SER A 735 7.97 34.03 19.02
N LEU A 736 6.89 33.95 18.24
CA LEU A 736 6.93 33.57 16.82
C LEU A 736 7.36 34.71 15.90
N TYR A 737 6.90 35.94 16.17
CA TYR A 737 7.02 37.07 15.25
C TYR A 737 7.80 38.26 15.79
N GLY A 738 7.95 38.38 17.12
CA GLY A 738 8.57 39.53 17.79
C GLY A 738 7.75 40.82 17.75
N ASP A 739 8.27 41.88 18.38
CA ASP A 739 7.63 43.21 18.42
C ASP A 739 7.82 44.04 17.13
N THR A 740 8.75 43.62 16.27
CA THR A 740 9.03 44.24 14.97
C THR A 740 8.85 43.21 13.87
N ILE A 741 7.83 43.40 13.03
CA ILE A 741 7.61 42.53 11.87
C ILE A 741 8.60 42.95 10.77
N LYS A 742 9.74 42.26 10.73
CA LYS A 742 10.70 42.36 9.61
C LYS A 742 10.27 41.39 8.52
N ALA A 743 9.90 41.89 7.36
CA ALA A 743 9.23 41.07 6.36
C ALA A 743 9.41 41.60 4.92
N SER A 744 9.35 40.68 3.97
CA SER A 744 9.13 40.99 2.55
C SER A 744 7.67 41.35 2.29
N VAL A 745 7.40 42.01 1.17
CA VAL A 745 6.03 42.29 0.71
C VAL A 745 5.23 41.00 0.54
N SER A 746 5.85 39.96 -0.05
CA SER A 746 5.24 38.66 -0.28
C SER A 746 4.73 37.96 0.99
N ARG A 747 5.31 38.25 2.16
CA ARG A 747 4.82 37.71 3.45
C ARG A 747 3.44 38.28 3.81
N PHE A 748 3.19 39.56 3.52
CA PHE A 748 1.89 40.19 3.77
C PHE A 748 0.85 39.73 2.75
N GLU A 749 1.22 39.64 1.47
CA GLU A 749 0.39 39.04 0.43
C GLU A 749 -0.01 37.60 0.81
N THR A 750 0.93 36.79 1.32
CA THR A 750 0.65 35.42 1.79
C THR A 750 -0.38 35.39 2.93
N PHE A 751 -0.33 36.33 3.88
CA PHE A 751 -1.35 36.42 4.93
C PHE A 751 -2.71 36.82 4.35
N ASN A 752 -2.72 37.79 3.43
CA ASN A 752 -3.94 38.27 2.80
C ASN A 752 -4.56 37.20 1.89
N GLU A 753 -3.77 36.29 1.32
CA GLU A 753 -4.25 35.07 0.67
C GLU A 753 -4.90 34.10 1.66
N CYS A 754 -4.22 33.78 2.77
CA CYS A 754 -4.72 32.91 3.84
C CYS A 754 -3.87 33.09 5.11
N ALA A 755 -4.50 33.40 6.25
CA ALA A 755 -3.80 33.60 7.51
C ALA A 755 -3.09 32.32 7.98
N PHE A 756 -3.73 31.16 7.84
CA PHE A 756 -3.11 29.88 8.17
C PHE A 756 -1.87 29.57 7.31
N LYS A 757 -1.89 29.90 6.01
CA LYS A 757 -0.72 29.71 5.12
C LYS A 757 0.48 30.52 5.61
N HIS A 758 0.24 31.75 6.06
CA HIS A 758 1.26 32.58 6.70
C HIS A 758 1.73 31.98 8.03
N PHE A 759 0.81 31.52 8.88
CA PHE A 759 1.16 30.87 10.14
C PHE A 759 2.05 29.63 9.93
N ALA A 760 1.69 28.74 9.01
CA ALA A 760 2.46 27.54 8.69
C ALA A 760 3.86 27.86 8.13
N ASN A 761 3.96 28.81 7.19
CA ASN A 761 5.23 29.13 6.52
C ASN A 761 6.15 30.04 7.35
N HIS A 762 5.59 31.04 8.03
CA HIS A 762 6.36 32.10 8.70
C HIS A 762 6.31 32.04 10.22
N GLY A 763 5.29 31.40 10.80
CA GLY A 763 5.23 31.10 12.24
C GLY A 763 5.96 29.80 12.53
N LEU A 764 5.41 28.68 12.06
CA LEU A 764 5.95 27.33 12.29
C LEU A 764 7.18 27.00 11.42
N LYS A 765 7.41 27.74 10.34
CA LYS A 765 8.53 27.53 9.40
C LYS A 765 8.56 26.15 8.77
N LEU A 766 7.39 25.56 8.51
CA LEU A 766 7.26 24.25 7.87
C LEU A 766 7.93 24.26 6.48
N LYS A 767 8.69 23.20 6.19
CA LYS A 767 9.38 23.00 4.91
C LYS A 767 8.82 21.79 4.19
N GLU A 768 8.67 21.92 2.88
CA GLU A 768 8.38 20.77 2.01
C GLU A 768 9.64 19.92 1.85
N ARG A 769 9.47 18.60 1.69
CA ARG A 769 10.55 17.71 1.27
C ARG A 769 10.97 18.10 -0.15
N LEU A 770 12.19 18.62 -0.30
CA LEU A 770 12.69 19.08 -1.60
C LEU A 770 13.13 17.89 -2.46
N PRO A 771 12.58 17.71 -3.67
CA PRO A 771 13.08 16.71 -4.60
C PRO A 771 14.33 17.24 -5.33
N TYR A 772 15.19 16.36 -5.83
CA TYR A 772 16.27 16.72 -6.75
C TYR A 772 15.74 17.10 -8.15
N GLN A 773 15.11 18.27 -8.22
CA GLN A 773 14.51 18.82 -9.42
C GLN A 773 14.73 20.32 -9.51
N PHE A 774 14.89 20.83 -10.72
CA PHE A 774 14.98 22.25 -10.97
C PHE A 774 13.61 22.92 -10.76
N GLN A 775 13.54 23.82 -9.78
CA GLN A 775 12.30 24.44 -9.33
C GLN A 775 12.00 25.75 -10.08
N SER A 776 10.72 26.09 -10.19
CA SER A 776 10.29 27.28 -10.94
C SER A 776 10.80 28.62 -10.37
N PHE A 777 10.99 28.72 -9.05
CA PHE A 777 11.54 29.93 -8.42
C PHE A 777 13.04 30.12 -8.73
N GLN A 778 13.79 29.02 -8.89
CA GLN A 778 15.22 29.07 -9.23
C GLN A 778 15.41 29.64 -10.63
N LEU A 779 14.51 29.32 -11.56
CA LEU A 779 14.48 29.92 -12.89
C LEU A 779 14.29 31.44 -12.84
N GLY A 780 13.38 31.91 -11.98
CA GLY A 780 13.19 33.33 -11.71
C GLY A 780 14.51 33.99 -11.28
N ASN A 781 15.14 33.47 -10.22
CA ASN A 781 16.40 34.01 -9.69
C ASN A 781 17.50 34.09 -10.76
N ILE A 782 17.64 33.04 -11.59
CA ILE A 782 18.60 33.04 -12.71
C ILE A 782 18.31 34.18 -13.68
N PHE A 783 17.03 34.42 -14.03
CA PHE A 783 16.67 35.53 -14.91
C PHE A 783 16.98 36.90 -14.29
N HIS A 784 16.62 37.13 -13.02
CA HIS A 784 16.93 38.38 -12.32
C HIS A 784 18.43 38.66 -12.28
N ASP A 785 19.23 37.69 -11.81
CA ASP A 785 20.68 37.85 -11.67
C ASP A 785 21.38 38.03 -13.05
N ALA A 786 20.94 37.29 -14.08
CA ALA A 786 21.47 37.45 -15.44
C ALA A 786 21.14 38.81 -16.04
N LEU A 787 19.88 39.26 -15.91
CA LEU A 787 19.46 40.56 -16.43
C LEU A 787 20.12 41.71 -15.67
N ARG A 788 20.34 41.59 -14.35
CA ARG A 788 21.17 42.52 -13.58
C ARG A 788 22.57 42.60 -14.17
N HIS A 789 23.25 41.45 -14.28
CA HIS A 789 24.63 41.38 -14.76
C HIS A 789 24.80 42.07 -16.12
N LEU A 790 23.92 41.77 -17.06
CA LEU A 790 23.95 42.38 -18.40
C LEU A 790 23.62 43.88 -18.37
N SER A 791 22.61 44.28 -17.60
CA SER A 791 22.15 45.67 -17.58
C SER A 791 23.15 46.59 -16.87
N GLU A 792 23.82 46.12 -15.82
CA GLU A 792 24.92 46.82 -15.15
C GLU A 792 26.16 46.92 -16.03
N LYS A 793 26.54 45.82 -16.69
CA LYS A 793 27.72 45.77 -17.55
C LYS A 793 27.61 46.71 -18.75
N PHE A 794 26.45 46.73 -19.40
CA PHE A 794 26.27 47.51 -20.63
C PHE A 794 25.70 48.91 -20.39
N LYS A 795 24.80 49.10 -19.43
CA LYS A 795 24.21 50.38 -19.01
C LYS A 795 24.11 51.44 -20.14
N ASP A 796 24.96 52.46 -20.12
CA ASP A 796 24.96 53.59 -21.06
C ASP A 796 25.43 53.22 -22.49
N ARG A 797 26.10 52.08 -22.63
CA ARG A 797 26.61 51.54 -23.90
C ARG A 797 25.67 50.50 -24.50
N VAL A 798 24.51 50.20 -23.90
CA VAL A 798 23.62 49.12 -24.36
C VAL A 798 23.28 49.19 -25.85
N LEU A 799 23.17 50.40 -26.44
CA LEU A 799 22.89 50.61 -27.87
C LEU A 799 24.10 50.38 -28.79
N GLN A 800 25.31 50.28 -28.24
CA GLN A 800 26.58 50.12 -28.95
C GLN A 800 27.09 48.67 -28.95
N VAL A 801 26.32 47.74 -28.36
CA VAL A 801 26.73 46.34 -28.17
C VAL A 801 26.04 45.46 -29.21
N ASP A 802 26.83 44.70 -29.95
CA ASP A 802 26.29 43.77 -30.95
C ASP A 802 25.72 42.50 -30.29
N ALA A 803 24.77 41.85 -30.98
CA ALA A 803 24.10 40.64 -30.50
C ALA A 803 25.07 39.48 -30.15
N ALA A 804 26.20 39.39 -30.86
CA ALA A 804 27.23 38.38 -30.59
C ALA A 804 27.91 38.58 -29.22
N VAL A 805 28.14 39.83 -28.82
CA VAL A 805 28.75 40.17 -27.52
C VAL A 805 27.77 39.88 -26.39
N ILE A 806 26.48 40.19 -26.57
CA ILE A 806 25.41 39.86 -25.62
C ILE A 806 25.33 38.35 -25.41
N ALA A 807 25.36 37.56 -26.50
CA ALA A 807 25.29 36.11 -26.42
C ALA A 807 26.51 35.51 -25.70
N SER A 808 27.73 36.01 -26.00
CA SER A 808 28.95 35.56 -25.32
C SER A 808 28.90 35.84 -23.82
N GLU A 809 28.41 37.02 -23.42
CA GLU A 809 28.32 37.38 -22.01
C GLU A 809 27.33 36.51 -21.23
N ILE A 810 26.19 36.19 -21.85
CA ILE A 810 25.21 35.25 -21.28
C ILE A 810 25.84 33.87 -21.12
N ASP A 811 26.61 33.41 -22.11
CA ASP A 811 27.27 32.11 -22.05
C ASP A 811 28.28 32.04 -20.90
N ASP A 812 29.06 33.11 -20.68
CA ASP A 812 30.03 33.16 -19.58
C ASP A 812 29.35 33.26 -18.21
N TYR A 813 28.27 34.04 -18.10
CA TYR A 813 27.46 34.11 -16.89
C TYR A 813 26.85 32.74 -16.52
N LEU A 814 26.24 32.05 -17.50
CA LEU A 814 25.63 30.74 -17.25
C LEU A 814 26.69 29.69 -16.86
N LYS A 815 27.87 29.70 -17.47
CA LYS A 815 28.96 28.78 -17.07
C LYS A 815 29.42 28.99 -15.63
N ALA A 816 29.46 30.24 -15.17
CA ALA A 816 29.91 30.55 -13.80
C ALA A 816 28.82 30.32 -12.74
N SER A 817 27.55 30.61 -13.06
CA SER A 817 26.44 30.60 -12.09
C SER A 817 25.77 29.24 -11.92
N LEU A 818 25.59 28.49 -13.01
CA LEU A 818 24.78 27.25 -12.99
C LEU A 818 25.33 26.11 -12.12
N PRO A 819 26.66 25.90 -11.96
CA PRO A 819 27.17 24.85 -11.05
C PRO A 819 26.74 25.03 -9.59
N SER A 820 26.53 26.28 -9.15
CA SER A 820 26.08 26.59 -7.79
C SER A 820 24.58 26.38 -7.56
N VAL A 821 23.81 26.05 -8.61
CA VAL A 821 22.36 25.89 -8.52
C VAL A 821 22.01 24.46 -8.07
N HIS A 822 21.50 24.35 -6.84
CA HIS A 822 20.82 23.16 -6.29
C HIS A 822 21.56 21.85 -6.57
N TYR A 823 22.78 21.75 -6.05
CA TYR A 823 23.65 20.56 -6.15
C TYR A 823 23.90 20.07 -7.60
N GLU A 824 24.04 21.01 -8.55
CA GLU A 824 24.33 20.75 -9.96
C GLU A 824 23.20 20.03 -10.72
N VAL A 825 21.95 20.13 -10.25
CA VAL A 825 20.77 19.46 -10.84
C VAL A 825 20.66 19.68 -12.36
N LEU A 826 21.04 20.85 -12.85
CA LEU A 826 20.95 21.22 -14.26
C LEU A 826 21.91 20.44 -15.18
N TYR A 827 22.91 19.75 -14.62
CA TYR A 827 23.83 18.88 -15.36
C TYR A 827 23.46 17.39 -15.27
N SER A 828 22.48 17.04 -14.43
CA SER A 828 22.13 15.64 -14.15
C SER A 828 21.50 14.87 -15.32
N LYS A 829 20.80 15.55 -16.23
CA LYS A 829 20.02 14.92 -17.32
C LYS A 829 20.10 15.73 -18.61
N HIS A 830 20.02 15.05 -19.76
CA HIS A 830 19.94 15.71 -21.08
C HIS A 830 18.76 16.69 -21.21
N TYR A 831 17.64 16.41 -20.52
CA TYR A 831 16.52 17.33 -20.42
C TYR A 831 16.96 18.70 -19.87
N TYR A 832 17.76 18.73 -18.80
CA TYR A 832 18.21 19.99 -18.22
C TYR A 832 19.24 20.71 -19.09
N GLN A 833 20.07 19.97 -19.85
CA GLN A 833 20.92 20.59 -20.87
C GLN A 833 20.08 21.31 -21.94
N TYR A 834 18.91 20.78 -22.31
CA TYR A 834 17.95 21.49 -23.16
C TYR A 834 17.33 22.70 -22.46
N ILE A 835 16.99 22.60 -21.17
CA ILE A 835 16.51 23.74 -20.37
C ILE A 835 17.55 24.86 -20.32
N ILE A 836 18.84 24.56 -20.12
CA ILE A 836 19.93 25.56 -20.18
C ILE A 836 19.93 26.27 -21.54
N LYS A 837 19.78 25.53 -22.65
CA LYS A 837 19.65 26.13 -23.99
C LYS A 837 18.44 27.05 -24.09
N GLN A 838 17.29 26.65 -23.53
CA GLN A 838 16.09 27.50 -23.50
C GLN A 838 16.29 28.76 -22.64
N ILE A 839 16.90 28.65 -21.46
CA ILE A 839 17.25 29.78 -20.59
C ILE A 839 18.11 30.77 -21.37
N ARG A 840 19.16 30.28 -22.03
CA ARG A 840 20.03 31.09 -22.90
C ARG A 840 19.24 31.79 -23.99
N THR A 841 18.37 31.08 -24.72
CA THR A 841 17.55 31.68 -25.78
C THR A 841 16.59 32.75 -25.23
N ILE A 842 15.95 32.50 -24.09
CA ILE A 842 15.08 33.46 -23.42
C ILE A 842 15.87 34.71 -23.03
N LEU A 843 17.03 34.57 -22.40
CA LEU A 843 17.88 35.69 -21.99
C LEU A 843 18.32 36.53 -23.18
N ILE A 844 18.78 35.91 -24.27
CA ILE A 844 19.18 36.63 -25.49
C ILE A 844 17.98 37.41 -26.05
N SER A 845 16.84 36.74 -26.25
CA SER A 845 15.65 37.38 -26.84
C SER A 845 15.12 38.52 -25.97
N THR A 846 15.10 38.32 -24.64
CA THR A 846 14.67 39.31 -23.64
C THR A 846 15.60 40.52 -23.64
N PHE A 847 16.92 40.32 -23.58
CA PHE A 847 17.87 41.42 -23.54
C PHE A 847 17.93 42.19 -24.86
N THR A 848 17.77 41.53 -26.01
CA THR A 848 17.60 42.19 -27.31
C THR A 848 16.34 43.06 -27.34
N ALA A 849 15.23 42.61 -26.74
CA ALA A 849 14.03 43.43 -26.60
C ALA A 849 14.30 44.66 -25.70
N ILE A 850 14.98 44.49 -24.56
CA ILE A 850 15.37 45.61 -23.68
C ILE A 850 16.26 46.62 -24.42
N GLN A 851 17.26 46.14 -25.17
CA GLN A 851 18.12 46.99 -26.00
C GLN A 851 17.30 47.82 -27.00
N ARG A 852 16.34 47.19 -27.68
CA ARG A 852 15.46 47.86 -28.65
C ARG A 852 14.49 48.84 -27.98
N GLN A 853 13.92 48.52 -26.82
CA GLN A 853 13.11 49.46 -26.05
C GLN A 853 13.92 50.69 -25.62
N THR A 854 15.17 50.48 -25.19
CA THR A 854 16.07 51.58 -24.81
C THR A 854 16.35 52.52 -25.99
N LYS A 855 16.36 52.02 -27.22
CA LYS A 855 16.56 52.85 -28.43
C LYS A 855 15.44 53.87 -28.63
N TYR A 856 14.22 53.53 -28.23
CA TYR A 856 13.01 54.33 -28.48
C TYR A 856 12.43 54.91 -27.18
N SER A 857 13.23 55.04 -26.12
CA SER A 857 12.79 55.54 -24.82
C SER A 857 13.77 56.61 -24.34
N ASN A 858 13.27 57.77 -23.93
CA ASN A 858 14.06 58.83 -23.32
C ASN A 858 14.38 58.57 -21.84
N PHE A 859 13.64 57.64 -21.20
CA PHE A 859 13.96 57.13 -19.87
C PHE A 859 15.27 56.34 -19.89
N LYS A 860 16.16 56.64 -18.93
CA LYS A 860 17.46 55.99 -18.77
C LYS A 860 17.44 54.96 -17.65
N MET A 861 18.06 53.81 -17.90
CA MET A 861 18.24 52.76 -16.90
C MET A 861 19.19 53.21 -15.79
N ALA A 862 18.66 53.47 -14.60
CA ALA A 862 19.42 54.13 -13.55
C ALA A 862 20.00 53.15 -12.52
N ARG A 863 19.20 52.18 -12.08
CA ARG A 863 19.54 51.21 -11.04
C ARG A 863 18.89 49.85 -11.32
N PHE A 864 19.54 48.78 -10.88
CA PHE A 864 19.10 47.40 -11.05
C PHE A 864 19.19 46.67 -9.70
N GLU A 865 18.29 45.72 -9.45
CA GLU A 865 18.31 44.82 -8.28
C GLU A 865 18.60 45.54 -6.96
N THR A 866 17.99 46.72 -6.78
CA THR A 866 18.32 47.66 -5.72
C THR A 866 17.67 47.24 -4.42
N LYS A 867 18.49 46.77 -3.48
CA LYS A 867 18.05 46.31 -2.16
C LYS A 867 17.68 47.50 -1.26
N PHE A 868 16.54 47.40 -0.60
CA PHE A 868 16.10 48.31 0.46
C PHE A 868 15.89 47.52 1.75
N GLY A 869 16.43 48.01 2.87
CA GLY A 869 16.52 47.22 4.10
C GLY A 869 17.84 47.38 4.84
N LYS A 870 18.02 46.61 5.93
CA LYS A 870 19.28 46.57 6.69
C LYS A 870 20.45 46.15 5.78
N GLY A 871 21.44 47.04 5.62
CA GLY A 871 22.60 46.83 4.74
C GLY A 871 22.34 47.01 3.24
N GLY A 872 21.15 47.50 2.85
CA GLY A 872 20.79 47.81 1.46
C GLY A 872 21.25 49.20 1.00
N ALA A 873 21.13 49.45 -0.30
CA ALA A 873 21.46 50.75 -0.90
C ALA A 873 20.41 51.84 -0.55
N LEU A 874 19.17 51.43 -0.31
CA LEU A 874 18.06 52.31 0.11
C LEU A 874 17.68 52.03 1.57
N ASP A 875 17.15 53.06 2.23
CA ASP A 875 16.64 52.92 3.59
C ASP A 875 15.44 51.97 3.65
N THR A 876 15.26 51.36 4.82
CA THR A 876 14.11 50.50 5.11
C THR A 876 12.86 51.37 5.18
N GLN A 877 11.77 50.90 4.57
CA GLN A 877 10.47 51.54 4.77
C GLN A 877 9.90 51.10 6.12
N ILE A 878 9.74 52.06 7.04
CA ILE A 878 9.25 51.81 8.39
C ILE A 878 7.85 52.36 8.54
N TYR A 879 6.90 51.50 8.88
CA TYR A 879 5.55 51.91 9.25
C TYR A 879 5.36 51.73 10.75
N HIS A 880 5.05 52.82 11.44
CA HIS A 880 4.70 52.81 12.85
C HIS A 880 3.21 52.57 13.02
N PHE A 881 2.83 51.66 13.92
CA PHE A 881 1.43 51.40 14.21
C PHE A 881 1.26 50.97 15.67
N GLY A 882 0.43 51.69 16.43
CA GLY A 882 0.28 51.49 17.88
C GLY A 882 1.51 51.90 18.71
N ASN A 883 1.44 51.73 20.04
CA ASN A 883 2.54 52.06 20.95
C ASN A 883 3.66 51.00 20.85
N ASN A 884 4.87 51.42 20.43
CA ASN A 884 6.11 50.63 20.31
C ASN A 884 6.16 49.49 19.27
N LYS A 885 5.18 49.36 18.37
CA LYS A 885 5.18 48.35 17.29
C LYS A 885 5.51 48.99 15.94
N LYS A 886 6.29 48.29 15.12
CA LYS A 886 6.71 48.76 13.79
C LYS A 886 6.83 47.62 12.78
N ILE A 887 6.53 47.94 11.52
CA ILE A 887 6.82 47.10 10.35
C ILE A 887 8.10 47.62 9.72
N GLU A 888 9.04 46.72 9.45
CA GLU A 888 10.25 47.01 8.67
C GLU A 888 10.18 46.21 7.37
N ILE A 889 9.88 46.87 6.26
CA ILE A 889 9.79 46.19 4.97
C ILE A 889 11.17 46.15 4.31
N THR A 890 11.58 44.94 3.95
CA THR A 890 12.80 44.69 3.18
C THR A 890 12.46 44.08 1.84
N GLY A 891 13.23 44.42 0.81
CA GLY A 891 13.03 43.84 -0.51
C GLY A 891 14.08 44.32 -1.50
N GLN A 892 13.78 44.08 -2.77
CA GLN A 892 14.68 44.35 -3.86
C GLN A 892 13.88 44.83 -5.07
N ILE A 893 14.23 45.99 -5.60
CA ILE A 893 13.58 46.58 -6.77
C ILE A 893 14.39 46.17 -8.01
N ASP A 894 13.78 45.40 -8.91
CA ASP A 894 14.44 44.86 -10.11
C ASP A 894 15.08 45.92 -11.00
N ARG A 895 14.34 46.98 -11.36
CA ARG A 895 14.84 48.05 -12.22
C ARG A 895 14.12 49.38 -11.99
N ILE A 896 14.92 50.45 -11.92
CA ILE A 896 14.46 51.84 -11.81
C ILE A 896 14.97 52.62 -13.02
N ASP A 897 14.05 53.22 -13.76
CA ASP A 897 14.35 54.09 -14.90
C ASP A 897 13.98 55.54 -14.57
N ILE A 898 14.82 56.49 -15.00
CA ILE A 898 14.67 57.93 -14.70
C ILE A 898 14.63 58.73 -16.02
N LEU A 899 13.66 59.64 -16.12
CA LEU A 899 13.64 60.70 -17.11
C LEU A 899 13.89 62.05 -16.39
N PRO A 900 15.09 62.62 -16.52
CA PRO A 900 15.40 63.91 -15.92
C PRO A 900 14.73 65.05 -16.70
N SER A 901 14.05 65.96 -16.02
CA SER A 901 13.45 67.19 -16.57
C SER A 901 13.97 68.42 -15.80
N PRO A 902 13.92 69.67 -16.31
CA PRO A 902 14.59 70.82 -15.67
C PRO A 902 14.24 71.05 -14.19
N ASP A 903 12.97 70.88 -13.79
CA ASP A 903 12.50 71.20 -12.44
C ASP A 903 12.17 69.96 -11.58
N LYS A 904 11.91 68.82 -12.22
CA LYS A 904 11.43 67.59 -11.58
C LYS A 904 11.95 66.35 -12.30
N ASP A 905 12.01 65.21 -11.62
CA ASP A 905 12.40 63.94 -12.22
C ASP A 905 11.20 62.99 -12.33
N TYR A 906 11.09 62.27 -13.44
CA TYR A 906 10.06 61.26 -13.63
C TYR A 906 10.66 59.86 -13.46
N VAL A 907 10.00 59.00 -12.68
CA VAL A 907 10.51 57.67 -12.36
C VAL A 907 9.51 56.59 -12.75
N ARG A 908 9.99 55.52 -13.38
CA ARG A 908 9.22 54.28 -13.55
C ARG A 908 9.95 53.09 -12.98
N ILE A 909 9.19 52.14 -12.47
CA ILE A 909 9.71 50.88 -11.94
C ILE A 909 9.28 49.75 -12.87
N ILE A 910 10.22 48.86 -13.15
CA ILE A 910 10.01 47.70 -14.01
C ILE A 910 10.37 46.45 -13.22
N ASP A 911 9.43 45.50 -13.14
CA ASP A 911 9.58 44.23 -12.44
C ASP A 911 9.52 43.08 -13.45
N TYR A 912 10.53 42.20 -13.41
CA TYR A 912 10.69 41.10 -14.34
C TYR A 912 9.89 39.89 -13.87
N LYS A 913 9.03 39.36 -14.75
CA LYS A 913 8.22 38.17 -14.46
C LYS A 913 8.36 37.13 -15.56
N SER A 914 8.54 35.87 -15.19
CA SER A 914 8.59 34.74 -16.15
C SER A 914 7.21 34.33 -16.66
N ARG A 915 6.15 34.71 -15.95
CA ARG A 915 4.74 34.54 -16.36
C ARG A 915 4.17 35.88 -16.81
N GLU A 916 3.21 35.82 -17.72
CA GLU A 916 2.43 37.00 -18.10
C GLU A 916 1.72 37.52 -16.85
N THR A 917 2.06 38.76 -16.45
CA THR A 917 1.62 39.38 -15.21
C THR A 917 1.21 40.81 -15.52
N ASP A 918 0.10 41.24 -14.94
CA ASP A 918 -0.38 42.62 -14.99
C ASP A 918 -0.71 43.09 -13.56
N LEU A 919 -0.80 44.40 -13.37
CA LEU A 919 -1.18 45.01 -12.12
C LEU A 919 -2.71 45.09 -12.04
N ASP A 920 -3.33 44.20 -11.26
CA ASP A 920 -4.78 44.17 -11.11
C ASP A 920 -5.19 45.03 -9.91
N LEU A 921 -5.85 46.17 -10.19
CA LEU A 921 -6.26 47.11 -9.15
C LEU A 921 -7.24 46.50 -8.13
N LYS A 922 -7.98 45.43 -8.47
CA LYS A 922 -8.84 44.74 -7.51
C LYS A 922 -7.98 43.93 -6.53
N GLN A 923 -6.93 43.27 -7.02
CA GLN A 923 -5.98 42.56 -6.16
C GLN A 923 -5.18 43.54 -5.29
N VAL A 924 -4.82 44.71 -5.83
CA VAL A 924 -4.23 45.81 -5.05
C VAL A 924 -5.16 46.24 -3.92
N TYR A 925 -6.44 46.45 -4.21
CA TYR A 925 -7.43 46.89 -3.22
C TYR A 925 -7.52 45.94 -2.02
N TYR A 926 -7.54 44.64 -2.28
CA TYR A 926 -7.61 43.60 -1.24
C TYR A 926 -6.23 43.20 -0.66
N GLY A 927 -5.15 43.90 -1.04
CA GLY A 927 -3.81 43.63 -0.52
C GLY A 927 -3.19 42.30 -0.99
N LEU A 928 -3.63 41.78 -2.14
CA LEU A 928 -3.10 40.56 -2.77
C LEU A 928 -1.93 40.85 -3.73
N GLN A 929 -1.84 42.07 -4.26
CA GLN A 929 -0.72 42.56 -5.07
C GLN A 929 -0.24 43.91 -4.52
N MET A 930 0.81 43.89 -3.71
CA MET A 930 1.33 45.04 -2.97
C MET A 930 2.73 45.47 -3.44
N GLN A 931 3.45 44.58 -4.13
CA GLN A 931 4.87 44.75 -4.50
C GLN A 931 5.19 46.06 -5.23
N MET A 932 4.56 46.33 -6.38
CA MET A 932 4.89 47.48 -7.25
C MET A 932 4.67 48.84 -6.58
N LEU A 933 3.56 48.99 -5.86
CA LEU A 933 3.24 50.22 -5.14
C LEU A 933 4.20 50.45 -3.97
N THR A 934 4.61 49.38 -3.29
CA THR A 934 5.64 49.46 -2.24
C THR A 934 6.97 49.91 -2.82
N TYR A 935 7.37 49.38 -3.98
CA TYR A 935 8.63 49.76 -4.61
C TYR A 935 8.63 51.23 -5.02
N MET A 936 7.52 51.73 -5.56
CA MET A 936 7.40 53.15 -5.89
C MET A 936 7.46 54.03 -4.65
N ASP A 937 6.77 53.65 -3.57
CA ASP A 937 6.86 54.36 -2.30
C ASP A 937 8.28 54.41 -1.73
N VAL A 938 9.02 53.30 -1.82
CA VAL A 938 10.43 53.22 -1.41
C VAL A 938 11.27 54.20 -2.24
N VAL A 939 11.05 54.29 -3.56
CA VAL A 939 11.78 55.23 -4.42
C VAL A 939 11.45 56.69 -4.07
N LEU A 940 10.16 57.01 -3.91
CA LEU A 940 9.71 58.36 -3.54
C LEU A 940 10.19 58.77 -2.13
N SER A 941 10.40 57.81 -1.23
CA SER A 941 10.93 58.06 0.12
C SER A 941 12.47 58.15 0.17
N ASN A 942 13.18 57.76 -0.91
CA ASN A 942 14.64 57.67 -0.96
C ASN A 942 15.28 58.52 -2.07
N THR A 943 14.63 59.63 -2.47
CA THR A 943 15.07 60.48 -3.59
C THR A 943 16.53 60.96 -3.44
N ALA A 944 16.93 61.39 -2.25
CA ALA A 944 18.29 61.84 -1.97
C ALA A 944 19.36 60.74 -2.17
N ARG A 945 19.08 59.49 -1.77
CA ARG A 945 20.00 58.36 -1.96
C ARG A 945 20.11 57.92 -3.41
N LEU A 946 19.06 58.15 -4.19
CA LEU A 946 19.03 57.86 -5.62
C LEU A 946 19.67 58.96 -6.47
N GLY A 947 19.98 60.12 -5.87
CA GLY A 947 20.50 61.30 -6.59
C GLY A 947 19.43 61.98 -7.44
N LEU A 948 18.16 61.85 -7.05
CA LEU A 948 17.01 62.49 -7.69
C LEU A 948 16.80 63.91 -7.15
N LYS A 949 16.08 64.73 -7.92
CA LYS A 949 15.61 66.06 -7.47
C LYS A 949 14.60 65.94 -6.33
N SER A 950 14.30 67.08 -5.69
CA SER A 950 13.34 67.14 -4.58
C SER A 950 11.89 66.87 -5.01
N ASP A 951 11.55 67.22 -6.25
CA ASP A 951 10.24 66.93 -6.85
C ASP A 951 10.37 65.75 -7.81
N VAL A 952 9.75 64.62 -7.44
CA VAL A 952 9.81 63.35 -8.20
C VAL A 952 8.39 62.89 -8.49
N ILE A 953 8.09 62.69 -9.77
CA ILE A 953 6.78 62.22 -10.23
C ILE A 953 6.86 60.74 -10.60
N PRO A 954 6.01 59.88 -10.00
CA PRO A 954 5.91 58.49 -10.41
C PRO A 954 5.22 58.41 -11.79
N ALA A 955 5.96 57.92 -12.77
CA ALA A 955 5.57 57.91 -14.18
C ALA A 955 5.07 56.54 -14.66
N GLY A 956 5.44 55.44 -13.99
CA GLY A 956 4.93 54.11 -14.36
C GLY A 956 5.28 52.98 -13.39
N LEU A 957 4.38 52.00 -13.34
CA LEU A 957 4.47 50.74 -12.62
C LEU A 957 4.30 49.62 -13.64
N LEU A 958 5.41 49.03 -14.09
CA LEU A 958 5.41 48.16 -15.27
C LEU A 958 5.93 46.76 -14.95
N TYR A 959 5.27 45.75 -15.52
CA TYR A 959 5.78 44.38 -15.56
C TYR A 959 6.40 44.10 -16.93
N PHE A 960 7.59 43.50 -16.93
CA PHE A 960 8.25 43.03 -18.13
C PHE A 960 8.24 41.50 -18.16
N HIS A 961 7.62 40.93 -19.19
CA HIS A 961 7.52 39.47 -19.35
C HIS A 961 8.84 38.91 -19.91
N VAL A 962 9.54 38.10 -19.12
CA VAL A 962 10.77 37.37 -19.49
C VAL A 962 10.41 36.00 -20.05
N TYR A 963 10.37 35.90 -21.38
CA TYR A 963 10.04 34.67 -22.10
C TYR A 963 10.57 34.71 -23.54
N ASN A 964 10.36 33.63 -24.29
CA ASN A 964 10.61 33.57 -25.72
C ASN A 964 9.26 33.46 -26.46
N PRO A 965 8.76 34.56 -27.08
CA PRO A 965 7.46 34.58 -27.74
C PRO A 965 7.36 33.57 -28.87
N LYS A 966 6.30 32.76 -28.86
CA LYS A 966 5.93 31.93 -30.02
C LYS A 966 5.14 32.78 -31.01
N LEU A 967 5.60 32.81 -32.26
CA LEU A 967 4.93 33.52 -33.34
C LEU A 967 4.15 32.54 -34.21
N SER A 968 2.97 32.95 -34.69
CA SER A 968 2.25 32.23 -35.73
C SER A 968 2.94 32.46 -37.07
N PHE A 969 3.50 31.40 -37.67
CA PHE A 969 4.20 31.50 -38.94
C PHE A 969 3.23 31.67 -40.11
N ASN A 970 3.44 32.69 -40.95
CA ASN A 970 2.74 32.88 -42.22
C ASN A 970 3.76 33.01 -43.36
N MET A 971 3.58 32.27 -44.47
CA MET A 971 4.53 32.21 -45.59
C MET A 971 4.77 33.56 -46.32
N LYS A 972 3.98 34.60 -46.03
CA LYS A 972 4.10 35.93 -46.64
C LYS A 972 4.86 36.96 -45.79
N GLN A 973 5.28 36.61 -44.57
CA GLN A 973 5.99 37.53 -43.68
C GLN A 973 7.49 37.58 -44.03
N ASP A 974 8.04 38.79 -44.14
CA ASP A 974 9.49 39.00 -44.25
C ASP A 974 10.18 38.95 -42.87
N GLU A 975 11.53 38.86 -42.84
CA GLU A 975 12.30 38.78 -41.60
C GLU A 975 12.09 40.00 -40.68
N GLN A 976 11.88 41.18 -41.26
CA GLN A 976 11.68 42.42 -40.51
C GLN A 976 10.30 42.45 -39.83
N GLN A 977 9.26 41.96 -40.51
CA GLN A 977 7.91 41.80 -39.99
C GLN A 977 7.88 40.80 -38.84
N LEU A 978 8.56 39.65 -38.99
CA LEU A 978 8.69 38.65 -37.92
C LEU A 978 9.43 39.20 -36.70
N PHE A 979 10.48 39.99 -36.92
CA PHE A 979 11.23 40.64 -35.86
C PHE A 979 10.38 41.70 -35.12
N ASP A 980 9.59 42.49 -35.84
CA ASP A 980 8.69 43.50 -35.27
C ASP A 980 7.50 42.86 -34.53
N GLU A 981 6.92 41.77 -35.06
CA GLU A 981 5.88 41.00 -34.38
C GLU A 981 6.41 40.38 -33.09
N ARG A 982 7.64 39.87 -33.09
CA ARG A 982 8.31 39.40 -31.87
C ARG A 982 8.47 40.50 -30.84
N PHE A 983 8.93 41.67 -31.28
CA PHE A 983 9.14 42.80 -30.38
C PHE A 983 7.83 43.28 -29.73
N ASN A 984 6.73 43.33 -30.48
CA ASN A 984 5.41 43.73 -29.97
C ASN A 984 4.93 42.83 -28.82
N LYS A 985 5.38 41.57 -28.79
CA LYS A 985 5.08 40.60 -27.73
C LYS A 985 5.81 40.90 -26.41
N TYR A 986 6.78 41.82 -26.40
CA TYR A 986 7.47 42.29 -25.19
C TYR A 986 6.94 43.65 -24.69
N SER A 987 5.78 44.10 -25.16
CA SER A 987 5.11 45.27 -24.60
C SER A 987 4.86 45.05 -23.11
N MET A 988 5.33 45.98 -22.29
CA MET A 988 5.13 45.95 -20.85
C MET A 988 3.65 46.09 -20.51
N GLN A 989 3.25 45.49 -19.40
CA GLN A 989 1.91 45.60 -18.80
C GLN A 989 1.99 46.45 -17.53
N GLY A 990 0.86 46.86 -16.98
CA GLY A 990 0.76 47.72 -15.79
C GLY A 990 0.17 49.10 -16.12
N PHE A 991 0.58 50.12 -15.36
CA PHE A 991 0.03 51.47 -15.48
C PHE A 991 1.12 52.51 -15.71
N ILE A 992 0.80 53.51 -16.51
CA ILE A 992 1.63 54.72 -16.71
C ILE A 992 0.87 55.97 -16.23
N LEU A 993 1.58 57.07 -16.03
CA LEU A 993 0.98 58.36 -15.73
C LEU A 993 0.06 58.82 -16.88
N ASP A 994 -1.10 59.37 -16.55
CA ASP A 994 -2.05 59.98 -17.49
C ASP A 994 -1.52 61.32 -18.03
N ASP A 995 -0.37 61.27 -18.69
CA ASP A 995 0.30 62.38 -19.37
C ASP A 995 0.83 61.89 -20.73
N THR A 996 0.28 62.45 -21.81
CA THR A 996 0.58 62.03 -23.18
C THR A 996 2.00 62.37 -23.61
N GLU A 997 2.62 63.42 -23.05
CA GLU A 997 4.00 63.77 -23.38
C GLU A 997 4.97 62.79 -22.71
N ILE A 998 4.70 62.42 -21.45
CA ILE A 998 5.48 61.40 -20.75
C ILE A 998 5.34 60.03 -21.43
N ALA A 999 4.18 59.68 -21.96
CA ALA A 999 4.01 58.46 -22.75
C ALA A 999 4.85 58.46 -24.04
N LYS A 1000 5.01 59.61 -24.72
CA LYS A 1000 5.93 59.75 -25.86
C LYS A 1000 7.40 59.67 -25.44
N ASP A 1001 7.75 60.10 -24.23
CA ASP A 1001 9.09 59.87 -23.69
C ASP A 1001 9.36 58.40 -23.35
N MET A 1002 8.32 57.62 -23.03
CA MET A 1002 8.43 56.17 -22.83
C MET A 1002 8.53 55.39 -24.14
N ASP A 1003 7.91 55.89 -25.22
CA ASP A 1003 7.98 55.37 -26.58
C ASP A 1003 7.99 56.51 -27.61
N THR A 1004 9.18 56.86 -28.10
CA THR A 1004 9.38 57.97 -29.05
C THR A 1004 8.79 57.69 -30.44
N THR A 1005 8.31 56.46 -30.68
CA THR A 1005 7.61 56.09 -31.92
C THR A 1005 6.08 56.21 -31.81
N LEU A 1006 5.55 56.61 -30.64
CA LEU A 1006 4.13 56.72 -30.38
C LEU A 1006 3.52 57.98 -31.04
N GLU A 1007 2.76 57.78 -32.11
CA GLU A 1007 2.03 58.84 -32.81
C GLU A 1007 0.50 58.76 -32.60
N ALA A 1008 -0.21 59.85 -32.92
CA ALA A 1008 -1.66 59.91 -32.84
C ALA A 1008 -2.34 58.84 -33.71
N GLY A 1009 -3.25 58.06 -33.12
CA GLY A 1009 -3.94 56.95 -33.78
C GLY A 1009 -3.20 55.60 -33.70
N GLN A 1010 -2.02 55.53 -33.07
CA GLN A 1010 -1.24 54.30 -32.92
C GLN A 1010 -1.24 53.77 -31.48
N LYS A 1011 -0.98 52.48 -31.35
CA LYS A 1011 -0.72 51.79 -30.07
C LYS A 1011 0.79 51.66 -29.90
N SER A 1012 1.29 51.97 -28.69
CA SER A 1012 2.69 51.77 -28.34
C SER A 1012 3.06 50.30 -28.39
N LYS A 1013 4.33 50.05 -28.77
CA LYS A 1013 4.92 48.70 -28.78
C LYS A 1013 5.69 48.39 -27.50
N ILE A 1014 5.83 49.37 -26.61
CA ILE A 1014 6.70 49.33 -25.43
C ILE A 1014 5.89 49.39 -24.13
N VAL A 1015 4.93 50.32 -24.05
CA VAL A 1015 4.11 50.58 -22.85
C VAL A 1015 2.62 50.41 -23.14
N PRO A 1016 1.76 50.21 -22.11
CA PRO A 1016 0.33 50.00 -22.30
C PRO A 1016 -0.41 51.32 -22.62
N ALA A 1017 -0.10 51.91 -23.77
CA ALA A 1017 -0.64 53.19 -24.23
C ALA A 1017 -1.12 53.15 -25.69
N MET A 1018 -2.27 53.75 -25.97
CA MET A 1018 -2.75 54.04 -27.32
C MET A 1018 -3.27 55.48 -27.40
N LEU A 1019 -2.79 56.24 -28.38
CA LEU A 1019 -3.29 57.58 -28.64
C LEU A 1019 -4.42 57.54 -29.68
N LYS A 1020 -5.47 58.31 -29.46
CA LYS A 1020 -6.49 58.59 -30.48
C LYS A 1020 -5.93 59.56 -31.52
N LYS A 1021 -6.70 59.75 -32.61
CA LYS A 1021 -6.37 60.75 -33.64
C LYS A 1021 -6.35 62.19 -33.10
N ASP A 1022 -7.06 62.46 -32.01
CA ASP A 1022 -7.09 63.77 -31.33
C ASP A 1022 -5.90 63.98 -30.36
N GLY A 1023 -4.99 63.00 -30.24
CA GLY A 1023 -3.83 63.07 -29.36
C GLY A 1023 -4.10 62.64 -27.91
N SER A 1024 -5.35 62.44 -27.49
CA SER A 1024 -5.70 61.94 -26.16
C SER A 1024 -5.58 60.42 -26.03
N PHE A 1025 -5.45 59.89 -24.82
CA PHE A 1025 -5.44 58.44 -24.61
C PHE A 1025 -6.77 57.78 -24.97
N ASN A 1026 -6.67 56.57 -25.54
CA ASN A 1026 -7.80 55.67 -25.66
C ASN A 1026 -8.04 54.94 -24.34
N LYS A 1027 -9.04 55.38 -23.56
CA LYS A 1027 -9.41 54.79 -22.26
C LYS A 1027 -9.68 53.28 -22.25
N LYS A 1028 -9.98 52.66 -23.40
CA LYS A 1028 -10.20 51.20 -23.49
C LYS A 1028 -8.93 50.40 -23.79
N SER A 1029 -7.88 51.06 -24.25
CA SER A 1029 -6.66 50.41 -24.77
C SER A 1029 -5.37 50.97 -24.18
N SER A 1030 -5.49 51.95 -23.29
CA SER A 1030 -4.43 52.49 -22.45
C SER A 1030 -4.73 52.17 -20.99
N SER A 1031 -3.69 51.81 -20.24
CA SER A 1031 -3.75 51.65 -18.79
C SER A 1031 -3.01 52.83 -18.16
N THR A 1032 -3.76 53.88 -17.84
CA THR A 1032 -3.23 55.16 -17.31
C THR A 1032 -3.81 55.47 -15.94
N LEU A 1033 -3.02 56.10 -15.07
CA LEU A 1033 -3.45 56.61 -13.77
C LEU A 1033 -3.11 58.10 -13.67
N ALA A 1034 -4.04 58.90 -13.17
CA ALA A 1034 -3.74 60.27 -12.76
C ALA A 1034 -2.74 60.26 -11.58
N LEU A 1035 -2.00 61.35 -11.42
CA LEU A 1035 -0.99 61.47 -10.35
C LEU A 1035 -1.62 61.29 -8.95
N GLU A 1036 -2.78 61.88 -8.74
CA GLU A 1036 -3.55 61.77 -7.48
C GLU A 1036 -3.97 60.32 -7.21
N GLU A 1037 -4.43 59.61 -8.23
CA GLU A 1037 -4.82 58.19 -8.12
C GLU A 1037 -3.62 57.31 -7.76
N MET A 1038 -2.44 57.58 -8.34
CA MET A 1038 -1.23 56.83 -8.05
C MET A 1038 -0.77 57.04 -6.59
N HIS A 1039 -0.81 58.28 -6.10
CA HIS A 1039 -0.52 58.58 -4.69
C HIS A 1039 -1.56 57.95 -3.75
N ALA A 1040 -2.84 57.96 -4.13
CA ALA A 1040 -3.92 57.34 -3.36
C ALA A 1040 -3.74 55.81 -3.26
N LEU A 1041 -3.35 55.14 -4.35
CA LEU A 1041 -3.03 53.71 -4.35
C LEU A 1041 -1.82 53.38 -3.47
N ILE A 1042 -0.77 54.21 -3.51
CA ILE A 1042 0.40 54.06 -2.62
C ILE A 1042 -0.04 54.20 -1.16
N GLN A 1043 -0.87 55.19 -0.83
CA GLN A 1043 -1.36 55.41 0.52
C GLN A 1043 -2.26 54.27 1.01
N HIS A 1044 -3.17 53.77 0.15
CA HIS A 1044 -3.99 52.59 0.45
C HIS A 1044 -3.12 51.36 0.76
N ASN A 1045 -2.06 51.15 -0.04
CA ASN A 1045 -1.13 50.04 0.18
C ASN A 1045 -0.43 50.12 1.56
N LYS A 1046 -0.10 51.33 2.05
CA LYS A 1046 0.42 51.54 3.42
C LYS A 1046 -0.60 51.14 4.48
N GLN A 1047 -1.85 51.55 4.31
CA GLN A 1047 -2.93 51.20 5.22
C GLN A 1047 -3.17 49.68 5.26
N GLN A 1048 -3.08 49.01 4.11
CA GLN A 1048 -3.17 47.55 4.02
C GLN A 1048 -2.05 46.86 4.84
N PHE A 1049 -0.79 47.31 4.74
CA PHE A 1049 0.29 46.75 5.57
C PHE A 1049 0.00 46.89 7.06
N MET A 1050 -0.48 48.06 7.50
CA MET A 1050 -0.85 48.29 8.90
C MET A 1050 -2.00 47.38 9.33
N HIS A 1051 -3.03 47.22 8.51
CA HIS A 1051 -4.16 46.35 8.79
C HIS A 1051 -3.74 44.87 8.89
N THR A 1052 -2.97 44.37 7.92
CA THR A 1052 -2.46 43.00 7.93
C THR A 1052 -1.56 42.75 9.14
N ALA A 1053 -0.65 43.68 9.47
CA ALA A 1053 0.22 43.57 10.64
C ALA A 1053 -0.57 43.53 11.96
N GLN A 1054 -1.62 44.34 12.09
CA GLN A 1054 -2.50 44.30 13.25
C GLN A 1054 -3.17 42.93 13.40
N ASN A 1055 -3.63 42.32 12.30
CA ASN A 1055 -4.24 40.99 12.35
C ASN A 1055 -3.23 39.89 12.71
N ILE A 1056 -2.00 39.97 12.18
CA ILE A 1056 -0.91 39.06 12.58
C ILE A 1056 -0.63 39.19 14.08
N LEU A 1057 -0.52 40.42 14.60
CA LEU A 1057 -0.22 40.65 16.02
C LEU A 1057 -1.40 40.39 16.96
N LYS A 1058 -2.62 40.29 16.43
CA LYS A 1058 -3.78 39.76 17.15
C LYS A 1058 -3.80 38.23 17.20
N GLY A 1059 -2.80 37.56 16.63
CA GLY A 1059 -2.70 36.11 16.64
C GLY A 1059 -3.62 35.40 15.66
N ASN A 1060 -4.06 36.09 14.60
CA ASN A 1060 -4.98 35.48 13.64
C ASN A 1060 -4.28 34.41 12.80
N SER A 1061 -4.66 33.15 13.00
CA SER A 1061 -4.15 31.97 12.31
C SER A 1061 -5.23 31.28 11.46
N ARG A 1062 -6.39 31.92 11.24
CA ARG A 1062 -7.60 31.29 10.66
C ARG A 1062 -7.34 30.63 9.30
N ILE A 1063 -8.05 29.52 9.07
CA ILE A 1063 -8.06 28.79 7.79
C ILE A 1063 -9.05 29.51 6.85
N ASN A 1064 -8.64 30.65 6.31
CA ASN A 1064 -9.53 31.57 5.60
C ASN A 1064 -9.02 31.93 4.19
N PRO A 1065 -8.88 30.96 3.27
CA PRO A 1065 -8.37 31.27 1.93
C PRO A 1065 -9.30 32.22 1.18
N VAL A 1066 -8.71 33.13 0.42
CA VAL A 1066 -9.45 33.94 -0.55
C VAL A 1066 -9.88 33.11 -1.75
N ARG A 1067 -11.07 33.38 -2.26
CA ARG A 1067 -11.54 32.93 -3.57
C ARG A 1067 -12.01 34.14 -4.38
N PHE A 1068 -11.23 34.51 -5.40
CA PHE A 1068 -11.52 35.66 -6.25
C PHE A 1068 -11.31 35.32 -7.73
N ASP A 1069 -12.40 35.28 -8.50
CA ASP A 1069 -12.38 34.87 -9.90
C ASP A 1069 -11.69 33.50 -10.16
N LYS A 1070 -10.55 33.48 -10.85
CA LYS A 1070 -9.71 32.28 -11.03
C LYS A 1070 -8.65 32.09 -9.93
N LEU A 1071 -8.48 33.06 -9.04
CA LEU A 1071 -7.52 33.01 -7.94
C LEU A 1071 -8.02 32.07 -6.84
N ASN A 1072 -7.25 31.02 -6.61
CA ASN A 1072 -7.44 30.07 -5.51
C ASN A 1072 -6.07 29.71 -4.91
N PRO A 1073 -5.66 30.33 -3.78
CA PRO A 1073 -4.36 30.06 -3.15
C PRO A 1073 -4.18 28.59 -2.75
N CYS A 1074 -5.26 27.86 -2.47
CA CYS A 1074 -5.20 26.45 -2.09
C CYS A 1074 -4.72 25.53 -3.22
N GLN A 1075 -4.80 25.96 -4.48
CA GLN A 1075 -4.40 25.14 -5.64
C GLN A 1075 -2.91 24.81 -5.62
N TYR A 1076 -2.08 25.72 -5.13
CA TYR A 1076 -0.62 25.59 -5.06
C TYR A 1076 -0.11 25.74 -3.62
N CYS A 1077 -0.94 25.46 -2.61
CA CYS A 1077 -0.57 25.56 -1.21
C CYS A 1077 0.02 24.23 -0.70
N ALA A 1078 1.29 24.26 -0.29
CA ALA A 1078 1.99 23.16 0.37
C ALA A 1078 1.31 22.66 1.66
N PHE A 1079 0.57 23.54 2.35
CA PHE A 1079 0.07 23.31 3.70
C PHE A 1079 -1.39 22.83 3.73
N LYS A 1080 -1.93 22.38 2.59
CA LYS A 1080 -3.32 21.87 2.51
C LYS A 1080 -3.53 20.67 3.43
N SER A 1081 -2.57 19.77 3.52
CA SER A 1081 -2.59 18.60 4.41
C SER A 1081 -2.46 18.96 5.89
N VAL A 1082 -1.96 20.17 6.22
CA VAL A 1082 -1.79 20.63 7.60
C VAL A 1082 -3.03 21.36 8.10
N CYS A 1083 -3.63 22.21 7.26
CA CYS A 1083 -4.87 22.91 7.63
C CYS A 1083 -6.13 22.05 7.53
N HIS A 1084 -6.05 20.88 6.87
CA HIS A 1084 -7.19 19.99 6.63
C HIS A 1084 -8.43 20.70 6.09
N ILE A 1085 -8.26 21.76 5.29
CA ILE A 1085 -9.39 22.57 4.83
C ILE A 1085 -10.43 21.69 4.12
N ASP A 1086 -11.64 21.72 4.64
CA ASP A 1086 -12.77 20.97 4.12
C ASP A 1086 -13.81 21.96 3.56
N PRO A 1087 -14.18 21.87 2.27
CA PRO A 1087 -15.12 22.81 1.65
C PRO A 1087 -16.50 22.86 2.32
N ILE A 1088 -16.92 21.80 3.01
CA ILE A 1088 -18.19 21.70 3.73
C ILE A 1088 -18.03 22.31 5.13
N LEU A 1089 -17.02 21.87 5.90
CA LEU A 1089 -16.84 22.35 7.28
C LEU A 1089 -16.36 23.81 7.36
N ASN A 1090 -15.58 24.27 6.38
CA ASN A 1090 -14.99 25.62 6.34
C ASN A 1090 -15.71 26.57 5.37
N GLN A 1091 -16.93 26.25 4.92
CA GLN A 1091 -17.63 27.07 3.93
C GLN A 1091 -17.75 28.54 4.35
N GLU A 1092 -17.99 28.80 5.65
CA GLU A 1092 -18.13 30.14 6.22
C GLU A 1092 -16.79 30.90 6.35
N ASP A 1093 -15.65 30.18 6.30
CA ASP A 1093 -14.31 30.77 6.44
C ASP A 1093 -13.69 31.19 5.09
N ILE A 1094 -14.24 30.71 3.96
CA ILE A 1094 -13.76 31.05 2.62
C ILE A 1094 -14.15 32.49 2.29
N ARG A 1095 -13.14 33.35 2.13
CA ARG A 1095 -13.34 34.78 1.84
C ARG A 1095 -13.61 34.98 0.35
N THR A 1096 -14.78 35.49 0.00
CA THR A 1096 -15.10 35.95 -1.35
C THR A 1096 -15.04 37.47 -1.41
N PHE A 1097 -14.58 37.99 -2.55
CA PHE A 1097 -14.46 39.43 -2.77
C PHE A 1097 -15.39 39.90 -3.88
N ASP A 1098 -15.84 41.14 -3.78
CA ASP A 1098 -16.73 41.75 -4.76
C ASP A 1098 -16.03 41.86 -6.12
N LYS A 1099 -16.65 41.25 -7.14
CA LYS A 1099 -16.13 41.25 -8.51
C LYS A 1099 -16.47 42.53 -9.26
N ASP A 1100 -17.49 43.26 -8.84
CA ASP A 1100 -18.00 44.45 -9.53
C ASP A 1100 -17.48 45.75 -8.90
N ILE A 1101 -16.67 45.65 -7.84
CA ILE A 1101 -16.02 46.81 -7.21
C ILE A 1101 -15.18 47.59 -8.24
N ASP A 1102 -15.24 48.91 -8.13
CA ASP A 1102 -14.33 49.85 -8.78
C ASP A 1102 -13.31 50.35 -7.73
N PRO A 1103 -12.10 49.74 -7.68
CA PRO A 1103 -11.10 50.05 -6.67
C PRO A 1103 -10.72 51.52 -6.60
N LEU A 1104 -10.58 52.18 -7.76
CA LEU A 1104 -10.11 53.55 -7.84
C LEU A 1104 -11.16 54.49 -7.24
N ASN A 1105 -12.42 54.30 -7.62
CA ASN A 1105 -13.51 55.11 -7.08
C ASN A 1105 -13.65 54.94 -5.55
N GLU A 1106 -13.53 53.73 -5.01
CA GLU A 1106 -13.62 53.50 -3.57
C GLU A 1106 -12.43 54.07 -2.80
N ILE A 1107 -11.20 53.90 -3.30
CA ILE A 1107 -10.00 54.47 -2.69
C ILE A 1107 -10.07 56.00 -2.71
N MET A 1108 -10.45 56.60 -3.85
CA MET A 1108 -10.56 58.06 -3.98
C MET A 1108 -11.66 58.65 -3.08
N LYS A 1109 -12.79 57.96 -2.90
CA LYS A 1109 -13.82 58.37 -1.91
C LYS A 1109 -13.27 58.39 -0.49
N ALA A 1110 -12.47 57.39 -0.10
CA ALA A 1110 -11.86 57.33 1.23
C ALA A 1110 -10.89 58.50 1.46
N VAL A 1111 -10.03 58.78 0.48
CA VAL A 1111 -9.09 59.92 0.53
C VAL A 1111 -9.81 61.27 0.62
N ASN A 1112 -10.89 61.46 -0.16
CA ASN A 1112 -11.70 62.68 -0.13
C ASN A 1112 -12.48 62.86 1.18
N LYS A 1113 -12.82 61.76 1.87
CA LYS A 1113 -13.50 61.80 3.17
C LYS A 1113 -12.53 62.16 4.29
N ASP A 1114 -11.33 61.60 4.29
CA ASP A 1114 -10.27 61.97 5.24
C ASP A 1114 -9.83 63.44 5.07
N ALA A 1115 -9.87 63.97 3.84
CA ALA A 1115 -9.63 65.40 3.55
C ALA A 1115 -10.78 66.35 3.96
N MET A 1116 -11.97 65.82 4.24
CA MET A 1116 -13.11 66.59 4.78
C MET A 1116 -13.21 66.53 6.31
N ASP A 1117 -12.67 65.47 6.93
CA ASP A 1117 -12.63 65.28 8.39
C ASP A 1117 -11.32 65.81 9.04
N SER A 1118 -10.35 66.27 8.23
CA SER A 1118 -9.12 67.00 8.65
C SER A 1118 -9.21 68.49 8.37
#